data_AF-A0A9N9EPZ6-F1
#
_entry.id   AF-A0A9N9EPZ6-F1
#
_cell.length_a   1.000
_cell.length_b   1.000
_cell.length_c   1.000
_cell.angle_alpha   90.00
_cell.angle_beta   90.00
_cell.angle_gamma   90.00
#
_symmetry.space_group_name_H-M   'P 1'
#
loop_
_entity.id
_entity.type
_entity.pdbx_description
1 polymer ?
#
loop_
_entity_poly.entity_id
_entity_poly.type
_entity_poly.pdbx_seq_one_letter_code
_entity_poly.pdbx_strand_id
1 'polypeptide(L)'
;MPDLGHKIKDFQHYTWHITDWKNLEKRLTGPEFEVGGWKWRLLLFPLGNYNYDDTSEEHIGIYLDFADPQGAPVGWHICVQFALLLWNQEEPTKFVSHHTYHLFTAEELDWGFAKFHEKNKLFIPSGKRTRPLIENDTCNITVLVRILENPTEYISLKNQEMNPFFNSVLQSLYYIKYFRKAVYQIPMEDVNSVKSVSSALQWIFYQLNISSAPVKTAELIKFFGWNEFFFIDDVREFIRILRNDLEDKMKATDGVISHLFAGSIKTYIKCVNVNYESLHVEDYYDIQLDIKDCKTLDESFMKYIKEETLEGDNKYDTEDYGLQVAKKGVIFESFPPVLHLHLNRSEHDTFKSNDCCEFPMEIDLQKYLSPNADKSQSYKYLLYGVLVRDDDYDTDEERYAAFLRPEKSNKWIKFDDRVTPASINYGYEGISQSKNAYMLIYIRESSIDEIFSLILPEDMPKHLQCRPYDEKEKHLYLQTWNHRGFDLVNFDNQQYPLSEIPQFKISKEDTYDSFKSMIATQFKVPIDKLRFWVIVNRQNKTIRLHEPIKDDCLNITMEEISRNIVGCNELRLYMEIVEKPINFKKNHSQAGSIIIFIKYFNPDSQSLESLGQLYVKKSCRINSIFPALRKKKQLPLKTSLKIYEEITPYMVKKIASRHTFIKFNIQNGDILCFQKALKNKEIQEYELASRISSIPQFYESLSENIVVKFKSKFGYRDPLPEFDLFLNKNLPFKVVANQVAAHLNVDLLRLHFILVDSSGKKRE
;
A
#
# COMPACT_ATOMS: atom_id res chain seq x y z
N MET A 1 -15.99 -7.31 -33.48
CA MET A 1 -15.66 -7.36 -32.04
C MET A 1 -15.85 -8.79 -31.57
N PRO A 2 -14.90 -9.35 -30.81
CA PRO A 2 -15.02 -10.71 -30.28
C PRO A 2 -16.19 -10.81 -29.29
N ASP A 3 -16.82 -11.98 -29.23
CA ASP A 3 -17.73 -12.33 -28.15
C ASP A 3 -16.89 -12.72 -26.93
N LEU A 4 -17.10 -12.03 -25.81
CA LEU A 4 -16.39 -12.25 -24.56
C LEU A 4 -17.13 -13.22 -23.63
N GLY A 5 -18.33 -13.68 -23.99
CA GLY A 5 -19.18 -14.51 -23.13
C GLY A 5 -19.82 -13.75 -21.96
N HIS A 6 -19.70 -12.43 -21.93
CA HIS A 6 -20.37 -11.55 -20.96
C HIS A 6 -21.77 -11.16 -21.46
N LYS A 7 -22.71 -10.99 -20.52
CA LYS A 7 -24.06 -10.51 -20.87
C LYS A 7 -23.98 -9.08 -21.39
N ILE A 8 -24.67 -8.84 -22.49
CA ILE A 8 -24.70 -7.54 -23.18
C ILE A 8 -25.96 -6.81 -22.72
N LYS A 9 -25.77 -5.64 -22.10
CA LYS A 9 -26.89 -4.78 -21.68
C LYS A 9 -27.47 -3.99 -22.85
N ASP A 10 -26.59 -3.44 -23.70
CA ASP A 10 -26.97 -2.73 -24.91
C ASP A 10 -25.85 -2.82 -25.95
N PHE A 11 -26.19 -2.77 -27.24
CA PHE A 11 -25.23 -2.75 -28.34
C PHE A 11 -25.73 -1.87 -29.47
N GLN A 12 -25.02 -0.78 -29.73
CA GLN A 12 -25.37 0.19 -30.77
C GLN A 12 -24.14 0.59 -31.58
N HIS A 13 -24.36 1.34 -32.67
CA HIS A 13 -23.30 1.95 -33.44
C HIS A 13 -23.63 3.40 -33.77
N TYR A 14 -22.58 4.18 -33.97
CA TYR A 14 -22.69 5.57 -34.39
C TYR A 14 -21.67 5.88 -35.48
N THR A 15 -22.07 6.60 -36.53
CA THR A 15 -21.19 7.01 -37.62
C THR A 15 -21.08 8.53 -37.66
N TRP A 16 -19.85 9.03 -37.54
CA TRP A 16 -19.49 10.42 -37.75
C TRP A 16 -18.95 10.61 -39.17
N HIS A 17 -19.65 11.45 -39.93
CA HIS A 17 -19.27 11.84 -41.28
C HIS A 17 -18.27 12.99 -41.22
N ILE A 18 -17.06 12.77 -41.75
CA ILE A 18 -15.99 13.77 -41.81
C ILE A 18 -15.92 14.33 -43.23
N THR A 19 -15.93 15.65 -43.33
CA THR A 19 -15.74 16.41 -44.56
C THR A 19 -14.62 17.43 -44.38
N ASP A 20 -13.99 17.85 -45.46
CA ASP A 20 -12.93 18.87 -45.46
C ASP A 20 -11.71 18.45 -44.64
N TRP A 21 -11.28 17.18 -44.79
CA TRP A 21 -10.23 16.58 -43.97
C TRP A 21 -8.94 17.42 -43.91
N LYS A 22 -8.52 18.02 -45.02
CA LYS A 22 -7.28 18.81 -45.09
C LYS A 22 -7.27 20.04 -44.19
N ASN A 23 -8.43 20.58 -43.86
CA ASN A 23 -8.57 21.80 -43.05
C ASN A 23 -8.98 21.52 -41.60
N LEU A 24 -8.98 20.25 -41.17
CA LEU A 24 -9.35 19.87 -39.81
C LEU A 24 -8.38 20.44 -38.76
N GLU A 25 -8.94 20.85 -37.63
CA GLU A 25 -8.18 21.33 -36.47
C GLU A 25 -7.39 20.20 -35.78
N LYS A 26 -6.51 20.57 -34.83
CA LYS A 26 -5.67 19.60 -34.09
C LYS A 26 -6.48 18.57 -33.29
N ARG A 27 -7.65 18.97 -32.77
CA ARG A 27 -8.56 18.12 -31.98
C ARG A 27 -9.98 18.47 -32.37
N LEU A 28 -10.76 17.46 -32.77
CA LEU A 28 -12.18 17.61 -33.06
C LEU A 28 -13.00 16.76 -32.11
N THR A 29 -14.16 17.31 -31.75
CA THR A 29 -15.17 16.61 -30.96
C THR A 29 -16.37 16.35 -31.85
N GLY A 30 -16.71 15.07 -32.00
CA GLY A 30 -17.86 14.62 -32.76
C GLY A 30 -19.18 14.91 -32.03
N PRO A 31 -20.30 14.79 -32.75
CA PRO A 31 -21.65 14.88 -32.17
C PRO A 31 -21.90 13.82 -31.08
N GLU A 32 -22.79 14.16 -30.15
CA GLU A 32 -23.21 13.26 -29.07
C GLU A 32 -24.19 12.18 -29.58
N PHE A 33 -24.05 10.97 -29.05
CA PHE A 33 -24.95 9.85 -29.28
C PHE A 33 -25.17 9.06 -27.99
N GLU A 34 -26.26 8.29 -27.90
CA GLU A 34 -26.65 7.59 -26.68
C GLU A 34 -26.56 6.08 -26.85
N VAL A 35 -25.91 5.39 -25.90
CA VAL A 35 -25.84 3.93 -25.84
C VAL A 35 -25.97 3.48 -24.39
N GLY A 36 -26.90 2.56 -24.11
CA GLY A 36 -27.15 2.01 -22.78
C GLY A 36 -27.65 3.00 -21.74
N GLY A 37 -28.26 4.11 -22.18
CA GLY A 37 -28.71 5.22 -21.33
C GLY A 37 -27.61 6.24 -21.01
N TRP A 38 -26.46 6.17 -21.68
CA TRP A 38 -25.30 7.02 -21.47
C TRP A 38 -24.93 7.78 -22.73
N LYS A 39 -24.49 9.03 -22.58
CA LYS A 39 -24.09 9.89 -23.69
C LYS A 39 -22.60 9.77 -23.97
N TRP A 40 -22.28 9.54 -25.24
CA TRP A 40 -20.94 9.33 -25.76
C TRP A 40 -20.67 10.30 -26.92
N ARG A 41 -19.40 10.53 -27.21
CA ARG A 41 -18.95 11.26 -28.40
C ARG A 41 -17.61 10.72 -28.87
N LEU A 42 -17.26 11.01 -30.12
CA LEU A 42 -15.96 10.64 -30.68
C LEU A 42 -14.97 11.81 -30.59
N LEU A 43 -13.72 11.53 -30.29
CA LEU A 43 -12.63 12.50 -30.40
C LEU A 43 -11.70 12.08 -31.54
N LEU A 44 -11.34 13.03 -32.39
CA LEU A 44 -10.41 12.84 -33.50
C LEU A 44 -9.23 13.79 -33.36
N PHE A 45 -8.03 13.24 -33.44
CA PHE A 45 -6.76 13.95 -33.50
C PHE A 45 -6.12 13.68 -34.86
N PRO A 46 -6.51 14.42 -35.92
CA PRO A 46 -6.06 14.15 -37.29
C PRO A 46 -4.58 14.51 -37.49
N LEU A 47 -4.04 15.35 -36.60
CA LEU A 47 -2.63 15.75 -36.56
C LEU A 47 -1.83 15.01 -35.47
N GLY A 48 -2.38 13.97 -34.85
CA GLY A 48 -1.73 13.24 -33.74
C GLY A 48 -2.04 13.87 -32.38
N ASN A 49 -1.91 13.08 -31.32
CA ASN A 49 -2.16 13.53 -29.96
C ASN A 49 -0.84 13.86 -29.25
N TYR A 50 -0.43 15.13 -29.36
CA TYR A 50 0.82 15.66 -28.80
C TYR A 50 0.99 15.51 -27.28
N ASN A 51 -0.09 15.20 -26.55
CA ASN A 51 -0.03 14.99 -25.10
C ASN A 51 0.34 13.54 -24.73
N TYR A 52 0.41 12.62 -25.70
CA TYR A 52 0.61 11.19 -25.44
C TYR A 52 2.08 10.76 -25.59
N ASP A 53 2.74 11.09 -26.70
CA ASP A 53 4.11 10.64 -27.03
C ASP A 53 4.66 11.47 -28.22
N ASP A 54 5.96 11.79 -28.21
CA ASP A 54 6.69 12.50 -29.29
C ASP A 54 6.60 11.77 -30.65
N THR A 55 6.41 10.45 -30.68
CA THR A 55 6.25 9.67 -31.93
C THR A 55 4.81 9.62 -32.45
N SER A 56 3.85 10.18 -31.72
CA SER A 56 2.43 10.23 -32.13
C SER A 56 2.16 11.18 -33.31
N GLU A 57 3.12 12.04 -33.66
CA GLU A 57 3.01 12.99 -34.76
C GLU A 57 2.82 12.35 -36.14
N GLU A 58 3.19 11.09 -36.32
CA GLU A 58 3.04 10.39 -37.60
C GLU A 58 1.69 9.68 -37.77
N HIS A 59 0.88 9.65 -36.70
CA HIS A 59 -0.37 8.88 -36.64
C HIS A 59 -1.58 9.78 -36.37
N ILE A 60 -2.77 9.30 -36.72
CA ILE A 60 -4.03 9.88 -36.24
C ILE A 60 -4.46 9.19 -34.96
N GLY A 61 -5.08 9.94 -34.07
CA GLY A 61 -5.69 9.41 -32.85
C GLY A 61 -7.22 9.42 -32.92
N ILE A 62 -7.87 8.34 -32.48
CA ILE A 62 -9.33 8.25 -32.41
C ILE A 62 -9.73 7.67 -31.05
N TYR A 63 -10.67 8.33 -30.37
CA TYR A 63 -11.11 7.97 -29.02
C TYR A 63 -12.62 8.00 -28.88
N LEU A 64 -13.14 7.21 -27.95
CA LEU A 64 -14.49 7.29 -27.43
C LEU A 64 -14.45 8.07 -26.11
N ASP A 65 -15.28 9.10 -25.98
CA ASP A 65 -15.33 10.01 -24.84
C ASP A 65 -16.73 10.04 -24.24
N PHE A 66 -16.79 10.11 -22.91
CA PHE A 66 -18.02 10.21 -22.15
C PHE A 66 -18.50 11.67 -22.10
N ALA A 67 -19.66 11.92 -22.69
CA ALA A 67 -20.11 13.28 -22.99
C ALA A 67 -20.78 14.01 -21.81
N ASP A 68 -21.23 13.29 -20.77
CA ASP A 68 -21.99 13.89 -19.65
C ASP A 68 -21.40 13.59 -18.26
N PRO A 69 -20.19 14.06 -17.94
CA PRO A 69 -19.57 13.83 -16.63
C PRO A 69 -20.33 14.49 -15.47
N GLN A 70 -21.12 15.54 -15.72
CA GLN A 70 -21.85 16.27 -14.67
C GLN A 70 -23.20 15.63 -14.32
N GLY A 71 -23.85 14.96 -15.28
CA GLY A 71 -25.10 14.24 -15.08
C GLY A 71 -24.92 12.84 -14.47
N ALA A 72 -23.69 12.35 -14.36
CA ALA A 72 -23.41 11.00 -13.88
C ALA A 72 -23.50 10.87 -12.34
N PRO A 73 -24.06 9.77 -11.80
CA PRO A 73 -24.11 9.53 -10.35
C PRO A 73 -22.72 9.48 -9.70
N VAL A 74 -22.60 9.89 -8.44
CA VAL A 74 -21.33 9.79 -7.70
C VAL A 74 -20.87 8.34 -7.61
N GLY A 75 -19.64 8.05 -8.07
CA GLY A 75 -19.06 6.69 -8.08
C GLY A 75 -19.51 5.80 -9.24
N TRP A 76 -20.10 6.38 -10.29
CA TRP A 76 -20.46 5.63 -11.49
C TRP A 76 -19.23 5.01 -12.17
N HIS A 77 -19.46 3.86 -12.80
CA HIS A 77 -18.50 3.18 -13.64
C HIS A 77 -19.27 2.33 -14.66
N ILE A 78 -18.72 2.18 -15.87
CA ILE A 78 -19.36 1.39 -16.92
C ILE A 78 -18.33 0.62 -17.75
N CYS A 79 -18.55 -0.68 -17.86
CA CYS A 79 -17.77 -1.55 -18.75
C CYS A 79 -18.29 -1.45 -20.19
N VAL A 80 -17.43 -1.00 -21.09
CA VAL A 80 -17.76 -0.80 -22.51
C VAL A 80 -16.76 -1.52 -23.38
N GLN A 81 -17.24 -2.43 -24.23
CA GLN A 81 -16.46 -2.96 -25.34
C GLN A 81 -16.81 -2.16 -26.58
N PHE A 82 -15.80 -1.56 -27.25
CA PHE A 82 -16.05 -0.79 -28.44
C PHE A 82 -15.04 -1.02 -29.56
N ALA A 83 -15.46 -0.78 -30.79
CA ALA A 83 -14.60 -0.79 -31.96
C ALA A 83 -14.72 0.53 -32.71
N LEU A 84 -13.57 1.09 -33.06
CA LEU A 84 -13.44 2.29 -33.88
C LEU A 84 -13.04 1.86 -35.29
N LEU A 85 -13.80 2.31 -36.28
CA LEU A 85 -13.60 2.01 -37.70
C LEU A 85 -13.45 3.31 -38.48
N LEU A 86 -12.39 3.44 -39.26
CA LEU A 86 -12.26 4.51 -40.25
C LEU A 86 -12.36 3.90 -41.64
N TRP A 87 -13.29 4.39 -42.47
CA TRP A 87 -13.63 3.79 -43.74
C TRP A 87 -13.97 4.80 -44.84
N ASN A 88 -13.75 4.38 -46.09
CA ASN A 88 -13.99 5.22 -47.27
C ASN A 88 -15.48 5.25 -47.63
N GLN A 89 -16.07 6.45 -47.73
CA GLN A 89 -17.49 6.66 -47.98
C GLN A 89 -18.00 6.02 -49.30
N GLU A 90 -17.18 6.01 -50.35
CA GLU A 90 -17.52 5.46 -51.66
C GLU A 90 -17.37 3.92 -51.72
N GLU A 91 -16.52 3.35 -50.87
CA GLU A 91 -16.31 1.90 -50.78
C GLU A 91 -16.18 1.45 -49.31
N PRO A 92 -17.30 1.22 -48.59
CA PRO A 92 -17.30 0.88 -47.16
C PRO A 92 -16.53 -0.39 -46.78
N THR A 93 -16.27 -1.28 -47.73
CA THR A 93 -15.46 -2.49 -47.52
C THR A 93 -13.98 -2.18 -47.27
N LYS A 94 -13.53 -0.95 -47.57
CA LYS A 94 -12.17 -0.46 -47.30
C LYS A 94 -12.17 0.30 -45.98
N PHE A 95 -11.79 -0.40 -44.92
CA PHE A 95 -11.72 0.17 -43.59
C PHE A 95 -10.47 -0.27 -42.83
N VAL A 96 -10.13 0.49 -41.81
CA VAL A 96 -9.22 0.07 -40.74
C VAL A 96 -10.00 0.15 -39.44
N SER A 97 -9.83 -0.87 -38.60
CA SER A 97 -10.56 -0.98 -37.35
C SER A 97 -9.67 -1.42 -36.22
N HIS A 98 -9.82 -0.76 -35.09
CA HIS A 98 -9.28 -1.21 -33.81
C HIS A 98 -10.43 -1.40 -32.83
N HIS A 99 -10.26 -2.31 -31.88
CA HIS A 99 -11.26 -2.58 -30.87
C HIS A 99 -10.58 -2.80 -29.51
N THR A 100 -11.30 -2.42 -28.47
CA THR A 100 -10.82 -2.37 -27.09
C THR A 100 -12.04 -2.59 -26.16
N TYR A 101 -11.76 -2.79 -24.89
CA TYR A 101 -12.72 -2.70 -23.82
C TYR A 101 -12.16 -1.78 -22.75
N HIS A 102 -13.01 -1.01 -22.10
CA HIS A 102 -12.57 -0.07 -21.08
C HIS A 102 -13.63 0.08 -19.98
N LEU A 103 -13.15 0.41 -18.79
CA LEU A 103 -13.98 0.78 -17.65
C LEU A 103 -13.97 2.31 -17.51
N PHE A 104 -14.99 2.95 -18.07
CA PHE A 104 -15.13 4.41 -17.97
C PHE A 104 -15.57 4.80 -16.55
N THR A 105 -14.94 5.83 -16.00
CA THR A 105 -15.20 6.34 -14.64
C THR A 105 -15.13 7.87 -14.64
N ALA A 106 -15.36 8.50 -13.48
CA ALA A 106 -15.19 9.95 -13.33
C ALA A 106 -13.73 10.43 -13.51
N GLU A 107 -12.75 9.54 -13.33
CA GLU A 107 -11.32 9.84 -13.48
C GLU A 107 -10.85 9.59 -14.92
N GLU A 108 -11.45 8.62 -15.61
CA GLU A 108 -11.12 8.23 -17.00
C GLU A 108 -12.38 8.33 -17.88
N LEU A 109 -12.54 9.51 -18.49
CA LEU A 109 -13.69 9.87 -19.30
C LEU A 109 -13.54 9.48 -20.78
N ASP A 110 -12.30 9.35 -21.26
CA ASP A 110 -12.01 8.98 -22.65
C ASP A 110 -11.03 7.80 -22.74
N TRP A 111 -11.22 6.96 -23.76
CA TRP A 111 -10.31 5.86 -24.10
C TRP A 111 -10.28 5.62 -25.60
N GLY A 112 -9.13 5.18 -26.13
CA GLY A 112 -8.94 5.03 -27.56
C GLY A 112 -7.52 4.73 -27.96
N PHE A 113 -7.19 5.03 -29.22
CA PHE A 113 -5.90 4.71 -29.80
C PHE A 113 -5.20 5.99 -30.25
N ALA A 114 -4.11 6.36 -29.56
CA ALA A 114 -3.27 7.49 -29.95
C ALA A 114 -2.60 7.27 -31.31
N LYS A 115 -2.18 6.02 -31.58
CA LYS A 115 -1.59 5.57 -32.85
C LYS A 115 -2.59 4.70 -33.62
N PHE A 116 -3.74 5.25 -33.99
CA PHE A 116 -4.80 4.49 -34.68
C PHE A 116 -4.42 4.12 -36.13
N HIS A 117 -3.87 5.07 -36.90
CA HIS A 117 -3.38 4.80 -38.26
C HIS A 117 -2.31 5.82 -38.66
N GLU A 118 -1.26 5.38 -39.37
CA GLU A 118 -0.27 6.27 -40.00
C GLU A 118 -0.92 7.25 -40.99
N LYS A 119 -0.60 8.54 -40.86
CA LYS A 119 -1.14 9.63 -41.71
C LYS A 119 -0.82 9.44 -43.18
N ASN A 120 0.41 9.01 -43.49
CA ASN A 120 0.90 8.86 -44.87
C ASN A 120 0.14 7.81 -45.67
N LYS A 121 -0.54 6.87 -44.98
CA LYS A 121 -1.30 5.78 -45.59
C LYS A 121 -2.80 6.08 -45.72
N LEU A 122 -3.27 7.26 -45.31
CA LEU A 122 -4.69 7.64 -45.40
C LEU A 122 -5.13 7.96 -46.82
N PHE A 123 -4.28 8.65 -47.58
CA PHE A 123 -4.57 9.17 -48.92
C PHE A 123 -4.04 8.29 -50.06
N ILE A 124 -3.36 7.19 -49.72
CA ILE A 124 -2.76 6.28 -50.70
C ILE A 124 -3.33 4.88 -50.49
N PRO A 125 -3.76 4.16 -51.53
CA PRO A 125 -4.08 2.74 -51.42
C PRO A 125 -2.89 1.96 -50.85
N SER A 126 -3.10 1.25 -49.75
CA SER A 126 -2.02 0.52 -49.05
C SER A 126 -2.48 -0.87 -48.62
N GLY A 127 -1.59 -1.87 -48.73
CA GLY A 127 -1.87 -3.27 -48.44
C GLY A 127 -2.80 -3.90 -49.46
N LYS A 128 -3.91 -4.51 -49.00
CA LYS A 128 -4.93 -5.17 -49.86
C LYS A 128 -5.99 -4.20 -50.41
N ARG A 129 -5.83 -2.89 -50.22
CA ARG A 129 -6.82 -1.87 -50.59
C ARG A 129 -6.52 -1.31 -51.98
N THR A 130 -7.55 -1.21 -52.81
CA THR A 130 -7.53 -0.62 -54.16
C THR A 130 -7.80 0.88 -54.17
N ARG A 131 -8.40 1.41 -53.09
CA ARG A 131 -8.72 2.82 -52.87
C ARG A 131 -8.10 3.33 -51.56
N PRO A 132 -7.83 4.64 -51.43
CA PRO A 132 -7.42 5.24 -50.16
C PRO A 132 -8.55 5.22 -49.14
N LEU A 133 -8.23 5.47 -47.86
CA LEU A 133 -9.26 5.60 -46.81
C LEU A 133 -9.98 6.94 -46.88
N ILE A 134 -9.25 7.99 -47.28
CA ILE A 134 -9.78 9.33 -47.46
C ILE A 134 -9.78 9.63 -48.96
N GLU A 135 -10.98 9.85 -49.49
CA GLU A 135 -11.21 10.15 -50.90
C GLU A 135 -12.13 11.38 -50.97
N ASN A 136 -11.86 12.28 -51.92
CA ASN A 136 -12.58 13.55 -52.06
C ASN A 136 -12.62 14.41 -50.78
N ASP A 137 -11.58 14.31 -49.95
CA ASP A 137 -11.48 15.01 -48.66
C ASP A 137 -12.58 14.62 -47.65
N THR A 138 -13.13 13.43 -47.81
CA THR A 138 -14.19 12.88 -46.96
C THR A 138 -13.85 11.47 -46.48
N CYS A 139 -14.32 11.12 -45.29
CA CYS A 139 -14.30 9.75 -44.76
C CYS A 139 -15.34 9.59 -43.66
N ASN A 140 -15.60 8.35 -43.25
CA ASN A 140 -16.51 8.05 -42.17
C ASN A 140 -15.77 7.36 -41.01
N ILE A 141 -16.07 7.80 -39.80
CA ILE A 141 -15.61 7.15 -38.57
C ILE A 141 -16.83 6.52 -37.91
N THR A 142 -16.83 5.20 -37.73
CA THR A 142 -17.91 4.48 -37.06
C THR A 142 -17.40 3.87 -35.77
N VAL A 143 -18.17 4.04 -34.71
CA VAL A 143 -17.96 3.35 -33.45
C VAL A 143 -19.06 2.33 -33.22
N LEU A 144 -18.66 1.11 -32.90
CA LEU A 144 -19.54 0.06 -32.39
C LEU A 144 -19.38 0.04 -30.89
N VAL A 145 -20.43 0.25 -30.11
CA VAL A 145 -20.38 0.36 -28.64
C VAL A 145 -21.28 -0.71 -28.02
N ARG A 146 -20.69 -1.59 -27.23
CA ARG A 146 -21.36 -2.67 -26.50
C ARG A 146 -21.19 -2.43 -25.00
N ILE A 147 -22.30 -2.16 -24.32
CA ILE A 147 -22.34 -2.03 -22.86
C ILE A 147 -22.43 -3.43 -22.27
N LEU A 148 -21.44 -3.79 -21.47
CA LEU A 148 -21.39 -5.08 -20.79
C LEU A 148 -22.09 -4.95 -19.43
N GLU A 149 -22.79 -6.01 -19.02
CA GLU A 149 -23.24 -6.12 -17.64
C GLU A 149 -21.99 -6.16 -16.74
N ASN A 150 -21.97 -5.29 -15.74
CA ASN A 150 -20.80 -5.04 -14.90
C ASN A 150 -20.25 -6.36 -14.32
N PRO A 151 -18.93 -6.63 -14.38
CA PRO A 151 -18.31 -7.75 -13.70
C PRO A 151 -18.18 -7.50 -12.18
N THR A 152 -19.15 -6.79 -11.57
CA THR A 152 -19.16 -6.33 -10.17
C THR A 152 -19.12 -7.46 -9.14
N GLU A 153 -19.18 -8.72 -9.55
CA GLU A 153 -18.96 -9.86 -8.67
C GLU A 153 -17.50 -10.01 -8.22
N TYR A 154 -16.56 -9.35 -8.91
CA TYR A 154 -15.13 -9.45 -8.60
C TYR A 154 -14.57 -8.10 -8.11
N ILE A 155 -13.74 -8.14 -7.07
CA ILE A 155 -13.18 -6.96 -6.39
C ILE A 155 -11.69 -6.84 -6.72
N SER A 156 -11.22 -5.64 -7.07
CA SER A 156 -9.78 -5.38 -7.27
C SER A 156 -9.05 -5.17 -5.94
N LEU A 157 -7.73 -5.38 -5.99
CA LEU A 157 -6.83 -4.94 -4.93
C LEU A 157 -6.27 -3.58 -5.32
N LYS A 158 -6.23 -2.63 -4.38
CA LYS A 158 -5.61 -1.33 -4.63
C LYS A 158 -4.17 -1.36 -4.18
N ASN A 159 -3.25 -1.14 -5.12
CA ASN A 159 -1.83 -1.14 -4.84
C ASN A 159 -1.41 0.09 -4.00
N GLN A 160 -0.40 -0.08 -3.14
CA GLN A 160 0.32 1.01 -2.49
C GLN A 160 1.79 0.89 -2.87
N GLU A 161 2.13 1.47 -4.02
CA GLU A 161 3.44 1.94 -4.55
C GLU A 161 4.74 1.11 -4.35
N MET A 162 4.76 0.00 -3.60
CA MET A 162 6.02 -0.64 -3.18
C MET A 162 6.29 -2.00 -3.84
N ASN A 163 5.27 -2.80 -4.20
CA ASN A 163 5.45 -4.11 -4.88
C ASN A 163 4.22 -4.44 -5.77
N PRO A 164 4.19 -3.98 -7.03
CA PRO A 164 2.99 -4.03 -7.88
C PRO A 164 2.52 -5.44 -8.27
N PHE A 165 3.40 -6.44 -8.26
CA PHE A 165 3.04 -7.82 -8.55
C PHE A 165 2.28 -8.53 -7.41
N PHE A 166 2.29 -8.01 -6.17
CA PHE A 166 1.60 -8.65 -5.04
C PHE A 166 0.12 -8.83 -5.32
N ASN A 167 -0.54 -7.80 -5.88
CA ASN A 167 -1.95 -7.86 -6.19
C ASN A 167 -2.26 -8.99 -7.19
N SER A 168 -1.43 -9.14 -8.21
CA SER A 168 -1.57 -10.18 -9.23
C SER A 168 -1.45 -11.59 -8.63
N VAL A 169 -0.48 -11.80 -7.73
CA VAL A 169 -0.28 -13.08 -7.03
C VAL A 169 -1.41 -13.37 -6.02
N LEU A 170 -1.82 -12.36 -5.26
CA LEU A 170 -2.88 -12.52 -4.26
C LEU A 170 -4.22 -12.86 -4.93
N GLN A 171 -4.55 -12.22 -6.05
CA GLN A 171 -5.74 -12.53 -6.82
C GLN A 171 -5.66 -13.95 -7.40
N SER A 172 -4.51 -14.37 -7.94
CA SER A 172 -4.36 -15.71 -8.51
C SER A 172 -4.57 -16.82 -7.48
N LEU A 173 -4.05 -16.63 -6.25
CA LEU A 173 -4.25 -17.53 -5.12
C LEU A 173 -5.67 -17.47 -4.55
N TYR A 174 -6.28 -16.28 -4.48
CA TYR A 174 -7.62 -16.08 -3.91
C TYR A 174 -8.70 -16.87 -4.66
N TYR A 175 -8.63 -16.91 -5.99
CA TYR A 175 -9.63 -17.60 -6.82
C TYR A 175 -9.44 -19.13 -6.87
N ILE A 176 -8.33 -19.65 -6.33
CA ILE A 176 -8.18 -21.09 -6.04
C ILE A 176 -8.99 -21.37 -4.77
N LYS A 177 -10.28 -21.70 -4.92
CA LYS A 177 -11.23 -21.80 -3.80
C LYS A 177 -10.81 -22.83 -2.74
N TYR A 178 -10.22 -23.95 -3.15
CA TYR A 178 -9.66 -24.94 -2.23
C TYR A 178 -8.56 -24.34 -1.35
N PHE A 179 -7.60 -23.62 -1.94
CA PHE A 179 -6.53 -22.95 -1.19
C PHE A 179 -7.10 -21.90 -0.24
N ARG A 180 -8.04 -21.09 -0.74
CA ARG A 180 -8.73 -20.08 0.07
C ARG A 180 -9.46 -20.68 1.28
N LYS A 181 -10.13 -21.82 1.11
CA LYS A 181 -10.79 -22.55 2.20
C LYS A 181 -9.77 -23.02 3.25
N ALA A 182 -8.63 -23.56 2.81
CA ALA A 182 -7.56 -23.95 3.73
C ALA A 182 -6.98 -22.77 4.51
N VAL A 183 -6.80 -21.61 3.86
CA VAL A 183 -6.37 -20.38 4.53
C VAL A 183 -7.35 -19.97 5.63
N TYR A 184 -8.66 -20.08 5.42
CA TYR A 184 -9.66 -19.78 6.45
C TYR A 184 -9.65 -20.73 7.66
N GLN A 185 -9.09 -21.93 7.51
CA GLN A 185 -9.03 -22.93 8.58
C GLN A 185 -7.78 -22.82 9.46
N ILE A 186 -6.82 -21.94 9.12
CA ILE A 186 -5.62 -21.75 9.95
C ILE A 186 -6.01 -21.24 11.34
N PRO A 187 -5.59 -21.92 12.43
CA PRO A 187 -5.89 -21.50 13.80
C PRO A 187 -5.19 -20.17 14.16
N MET A 188 -5.86 -19.32 14.95
CA MET A 188 -5.27 -18.07 15.43
C MET A 188 -4.18 -18.35 16.48
N GLU A 189 -3.03 -17.72 16.31
CA GLU A 189 -2.07 -17.55 17.40
C GLU A 189 -2.57 -16.43 18.35
N ASP A 190 -2.21 -16.51 19.64
CA ASP A 190 -2.72 -15.66 20.73
C ASP A 190 -2.86 -14.17 20.36
N VAL A 191 -3.88 -13.49 20.90
CA VAL A 191 -4.19 -12.06 20.68
C VAL A 191 -3.02 -11.12 21.03
N ASN A 192 -2.03 -11.62 21.78
CA ASN A 192 -0.83 -10.90 22.20
C ASN A 192 0.46 -11.37 21.48
N SER A 193 0.41 -12.39 20.62
CA SER A 193 1.56 -12.78 19.79
C SER A 193 1.60 -11.94 18.52
N VAL A 194 2.78 -11.76 17.98
CA VAL A 194 3.06 -10.86 16.86
C VAL A 194 2.27 -11.30 15.62
N LYS A 195 1.18 -10.59 15.31
CA LYS A 195 0.75 -10.17 13.95
C LYS A 195 1.39 -10.98 12.80
N SER A 196 0.80 -12.11 12.45
CA SER A 196 1.39 -13.10 11.53
C SER A 196 0.88 -12.98 10.08
N VAL A 197 1.68 -13.43 9.09
CA VAL A 197 1.37 -13.35 7.64
C VAL A 197 0.08 -14.09 7.28
N SER A 198 -0.11 -15.30 7.82
CA SER A 198 -1.36 -16.07 7.69
C SER A 198 -2.61 -15.28 8.12
N SER A 199 -2.54 -14.53 9.22
CA SER A 199 -3.65 -13.70 9.73
C SER A 199 -3.98 -12.55 8.76
N ALA A 200 -2.96 -11.98 8.13
CA ALA A 200 -3.13 -10.90 7.16
C ALA A 200 -3.73 -11.42 5.85
N LEU A 201 -3.27 -12.58 5.38
CA LEU A 201 -3.81 -13.24 4.20
C LEU A 201 -5.28 -13.63 4.41
N GLN A 202 -5.61 -14.21 5.57
CA GLN A 202 -6.99 -14.51 5.96
C GLN A 202 -7.88 -13.26 5.91
N TRP A 203 -7.38 -12.14 6.44
CA TRP A 203 -8.13 -10.88 6.43
C TRP A 203 -8.35 -10.35 5.01
N ILE A 204 -7.32 -10.32 4.15
CA ILE A 204 -7.47 -9.86 2.77
C ILE A 204 -8.43 -10.75 1.99
N PHE A 205 -8.34 -12.06 2.14
CA PHE A 205 -9.26 -12.99 1.49
C PHE A 205 -10.68 -12.83 2.02
N TYR A 206 -10.85 -12.56 3.32
CA TYR A 206 -12.15 -12.24 3.88
C TYR A 206 -12.72 -10.95 3.26
N GLN A 207 -11.92 -9.89 3.22
CA GLN A 207 -12.27 -8.60 2.64
C GLN A 207 -12.65 -8.69 1.15
N LEU A 208 -11.88 -9.43 0.35
CA LEU A 208 -12.18 -9.69 -1.07
C LEU A 208 -13.50 -10.43 -1.28
N ASN A 209 -14.04 -11.10 -0.25
CA ASN A 209 -15.31 -11.79 -0.34
C ASN A 209 -16.52 -10.96 0.08
N ILE A 210 -16.33 -10.00 0.98
CA ILE A 210 -17.43 -9.27 1.63
C ILE A 210 -17.51 -7.79 1.23
N SER A 211 -16.39 -7.21 0.80
CA SER A 211 -16.33 -5.79 0.47
C SER A 211 -17.13 -5.51 -0.80
N SER A 212 -17.54 -4.25 -0.99
CA SER A 212 -18.02 -3.75 -2.28
C SER A 212 -17.05 -2.74 -2.90
N ALA A 213 -15.93 -2.47 -2.23
CA ALA A 213 -14.90 -1.51 -2.63
C ALA A 213 -13.53 -2.20 -2.77
N PRO A 214 -12.60 -1.64 -3.57
CA PRO A 214 -11.26 -2.18 -3.72
C PRO A 214 -10.55 -2.38 -2.38
N VAL A 215 -10.00 -3.57 -2.18
CA VAL A 215 -9.37 -3.95 -0.90
C VAL A 215 -7.93 -3.45 -0.87
N LYS A 216 -7.54 -2.81 0.23
CA LYS A 216 -6.18 -2.29 0.41
C LYS A 216 -5.25 -3.40 0.92
N THR A 217 -4.06 -3.50 0.34
CA THR A 217 -3.03 -4.48 0.74
C THR A 217 -2.02 -3.93 1.75
N ALA A 218 -2.18 -2.67 2.19
CA ALA A 218 -1.34 -1.97 3.18
C ALA A 218 -1.10 -2.78 4.46
N GLU A 219 -2.12 -3.51 4.89
CA GLU A 219 -2.05 -4.34 6.08
C GLU A 219 -1.06 -5.49 5.89
N LEU A 220 -1.07 -6.19 4.74
CA LEU A 220 -0.15 -7.29 4.47
C LEU A 220 1.31 -6.85 4.63
N ILE A 221 1.67 -5.71 4.05
CA ILE A 221 3.00 -5.10 4.12
C ILE A 221 3.39 -4.85 5.58
N LYS A 222 2.49 -4.24 6.35
CA LYS A 222 2.65 -3.99 7.79
C LYS A 222 2.82 -5.29 8.60
N PHE A 223 2.12 -6.36 8.21
CA PHE A 223 2.13 -7.66 8.89
C PHE A 223 3.35 -8.52 8.55
N PHE A 224 3.92 -8.40 7.35
CA PHE A 224 5.22 -8.98 7.02
C PHE A 224 6.40 -8.32 7.77
N GLY A 225 6.15 -7.21 8.49
CA GLY A 225 7.21 -6.37 9.05
C GLY A 225 8.03 -5.66 7.96
N TRP A 226 7.52 -5.67 6.73
CA TRP A 226 8.10 -4.96 5.59
C TRP A 226 7.70 -3.50 5.73
N ASN A 227 8.66 -2.65 6.07
CA ASN A 227 8.43 -1.20 6.00
C ASN A 227 8.34 -0.78 4.52
N GLU A 228 8.08 0.50 4.25
CA GLU A 228 8.13 1.16 2.92
C GLU A 228 9.48 1.02 2.16
N PHE A 229 10.38 0.15 2.61
CA PHE A 229 11.76 -0.01 2.14
C PHE A 229 12.16 -1.46 1.84
N PHE A 230 11.23 -2.43 1.97
CA PHE A 230 11.46 -3.83 1.58
C PHE A 230 10.83 -4.08 0.22
N PHE A 231 11.67 -4.13 -0.81
CA PHE A 231 11.29 -4.46 -2.17
C PHE A 231 11.64 -5.92 -2.41
N ILE A 232 10.68 -6.71 -2.91
CA ILE A 232 10.97 -8.06 -3.40
C ILE A 232 11.08 -7.93 -4.91
N ASP A 233 12.25 -8.18 -5.45
CA ASP A 233 12.49 -8.06 -6.90
C ASP A 233 11.88 -9.24 -7.70
N ASP A 234 11.54 -10.36 -7.04
CA ASP A 234 11.09 -11.59 -7.70
C ASP A 234 9.79 -12.17 -7.12
N VAL A 235 8.78 -12.31 -7.99
CA VAL A 235 7.49 -12.97 -7.71
C VAL A 235 7.67 -14.38 -7.14
N ARG A 236 8.65 -15.13 -7.63
CA ARG A 236 8.96 -16.48 -7.13
C ARG A 236 9.41 -16.42 -5.67
N GLU A 237 10.25 -15.45 -5.31
CA GLU A 237 10.69 -15.29 -3.93
C GLU A 237 9.51 -14.99 -3.01
N PHE A 238 8.60 -14.11 -3.44
CA PHE A 238 7.38 -13.82 -2.69
C PHE A 238 6.50 -15.07 -2.48
N ILE A 239 6.23 -15.85 -3.54
CA ILE A 239 5.45 -17.09 -3.45
C ILE A 239 6.13 -18.09 -2.51
N ARG A 240 7.46 -18.21 -2.57
CA ARG A 240 8.23 -19.08 -1.67
C ARG A 240 8.13 -18.63 -0.21
N ILE A 241 8.24 -17.33 0.06
CA ILE A 241 8.12 -16.78 1.42
C ILE A 241 6.71 -17.05 1.96
N LEU A 242 5.68 -16.75 1.17
CA LEU A 242 4.29 -16.98 1.55
C LEU A 242 4.04 -18.46 1.84
N ARG A 243 4.54 -19.34 0.96
CA ARG A 243 4.45 -20.79 1.12
C ARG A 243 5.08 -21.26 2.42
N ASN A 244 6.34 -20.92 2.67
CA ASN A 244 7.06 -21.40 3.85
C ASN A 244 6.37 -20.97 5.16
N ASP A 245 5.86 -19.73 5.23
CA ASP A 245 5.09 -19.26 6.40
C ASP A 245 3.78 -20.02 6.58
N LEU A 246 3.07 -20.29 5.47
CA LEU A 246 1.80 -21.03 5.53
C LEU A 246 2.02 -22.51 5.84
N GLU A 247 3.04 -23.14 5.28
CA GLU A 247 3.33 -24.57 5.48
C GLU A 247 3.63 -24.87 6.95
N ASP A 248 4.33 -23.97 7.65
CA ASP A 248 4.59 -24.12 9.09
C ASP A 248 3.31 -23.99 9.94
N LYS A 249 2.37 -23.12 9.56
CA LYS A 249 1.14 -22.85 10.31
C LYS A 249 -0.03 -23.76 9.94
N MET A 250 -0.02 -24.29 8.72
CA MET A 250 -1.00 -25.22 8.21
C MET A 250 -0.70 -26.67 8.58
N LYS A 251 0.30 -26.97 9.41
CA LYS A 251 0.62 -28.35 9.85
C LYS A 251 -0.56 -29.11 10.47
N ALA A 252 -1.56 -28.41 11.00
CA ALA A 252 -2.80 -29.00 11.52
C ALA A 252 -3.84 -29.37 10.43
N THR A 253 -3.69 -28.82 9.23
CA THR A 253 -4.50 -29.07 8.02
C THR A 253 -3.63 -29.83 7.02
N ASP A 254 -3.59 -31.16 7.17
CA ASP A 254 -2.90 -32.16 6.33
C ASP A 254 -2.33 -31.64 5.00
N GLY A 255 -1.09 -31.13 5.01
CA GLY A 255 -0.25 -30.94 3.81
C GLY A 255 -0.91 -30.25 2.62
N VAL A 256 -1.88 -29.34 2.81
CA VAL A 256 -2.67 -28.76 1.70
C VAL A 256 -1.78 -28.09 0.64
N ILE A 257 -0.76 -27.36 1.09
CA ILE A 257 0.21 -26.69 0.23
C ILE A 257 0.92 -27.72 -0.68
N SER A 258 1.46 -28.78 -0.07
CA SER A 258 2.16 -29.84 -0.80
C SER A 258 1.21 -30.60 -1.72
N HIS A 259 -0.01 -30.89 -1.28
CA HIS A 259 -1.03 -31.55 -2.11
C HIS A 259 -1.39 -30.74 -3.36
N LEU A 260 -1.55 -29.42 -3.24
CA LEU A 260 -1.98 -28.56 -4.36
C LEU A 260 -0.84 -28.21 -5.32
N PHE A 261 0.35 -27.95 -4.79
CA PHE A 261 1.42 -27.29 -5.54
C PHE A 261 2.70 -28.12 -5.67
N ALA A 262 2.90 -29.20 -4.89
CA ALA A 262 4.11 -30.01 -4.98
C ALA A 262 4.02 -31.10 -6.06
N GLY A 263 5.00 -31.12 -6.96
CA GLY A 263 5.32 -32.27 -7.79
C GLY A 263 6.65 -32.88 -7.38
N SER A 264 6.99 -34.04 -7.94
CA SER A 264 8.27 -34.71 -7.67
C SER A 264 9.12 -34.83 -8.93
N ILE A 265 10.41 -34.46 -8.81
CA ILE A 265 11.42 -34.64 -9.85
C ILE A 265 12.53 -35.54 -9.35
N LYS A 266 13.14 -36.24 -10.30
CA LYS A 266 14.31 -37.07 -10.10
C LYS A 266 15.46 -36.52 -10.92
N THR A 267 16.50 -36.06 -10.24
CA THR A 267 17.75 -35.61 -10.85
C THR A 267 18.76 -36.74 -10.76
N TYR A 268 19.39 -37.08 -11.88
CA TYR A 268 20.44 -38.09 -11.93
C TYR A 268 21.74 -37.51 -12.49
N ILE A 269 22.86 -37.98 -11.93
CA ILE A 269 24.20 -37.70 -12.44
C ILE A 269 24.90 -39.04 -12.64
N LYS A 270 25.24 -39.34 -13.90
CA LYS A 270 25.90 -40.57 -14.28
C LYS A 270 27.26 -40.29 -14.89
N CYS A 271 28.32 -40.74 -14.23
CA CYS A 271 29.67 -40.59 -14.75
C CYS A 271 29.88 -41.45 -16.01
N VAL A 272 30.64 -40.93 -16.97
CA VAL A 272 30.88 -41.62 -18.25
C VAL A 272 32.00 -42.66 -18.13
N ASN A 273 33.07 -42.31 -17.41
CA ASN A 273 34.30 -43.09 -17.36
C ASN A 273 34.44 -43.95 -16.08
N VAL A 274 33.58 -43.74 -15.09
CA VAL A 274 33.57 -44.48 -13.83
C VAL A 274 32.16 -44.95 -13.52
N ASN A 275 32.05 -46.10 -12.82
CA ASN A 275 30.75 -46.66 -12.43
C ASN A 275 30.22 -45.95 -11.18
N TYR A 276 29.84 -44.69 -11.35
CA TYR A 276 29.25 -43.85 -10.32
C TYR A 276 27.95 -43.23 -10.85
N GLU A 277 26.89 -43.37 -10.08
CA GLU A 277 25.58 -42.78 -10.35
C GLU A 277 25.04 -42.17 -9.05
N SER A 278 24.66 -40.90 -9.10
CA SER A 278 23.95 -40.21 -8.03
C SER A 278 22.51 -39.97 -8.47
N LEU A 279 21.56 -40.33 -7.60
CA LEU A 279 20.13 -40.16 -7.82
C LEU A 279 19.56 -39.36 -6.65
N HIS A 280 18.96 -38.22 -6.96
CA HIS A 280 18.29 -37.37 -5.99
C HIS A 280 16.82 -37.21 -6.39
N VAL A 281 15.92 -37.44 -5.45
CA VAL A 281 14.48 -37.19 -5.62
C VAL A 281 14.13 -36.03 -4.72
N GLU A 282 13.55 -34.99 -5.31
CA GLU A 282 13.19 -33.76 -4.64
C GLU A 282 11.80 -33.30 -5.08
N ASP A 283 11.10 -32.64 -4.15
CA ASP A 283 9.82 -32.03 -4.44
C ASP A 283 10.03 -30.61 -4.96
N TYR A 284 9.27 -30.23 -5.98
CA TYR A 284 9.27 -28.89 -6.56
C TYR A 284 7.88 -28.28 -6.48
N TYR A 285 7.82 -26.95 -6.39
CA TYR A 285 6.56 -26.19 -6.27
C TYR A 285 6.28 -25.30 -7.49
N ASP A 286 7.30 -25.09 -8.31
CA ASP A 286 7.26 -24.29 -9.52
C ASP A 286 8.34 -24.78 -10.49
N ILE A 287 8.11 -24.59 -11.80
CA ILE A 287 9.07 -24.98 -12.84
C ILE A 287 9.58 -23.72 -13.53
N GLN A 288 10.90 -23.59 -13.63
CA GLN A 288 11.53 -22.55 -14.44
C GLN A 288 11.72 -23.04 -15.86
N LEU A 289 11.04 -22.41 -16.81
CA LEU A 289 11.18 -22.71 -18.23
C LEU A 289 12.05 -21.64 -18.89
N ASP A 290 13.16 -22.07 -19.48
CA ASP A 290 13.97 -21.21 -20.33
C ASP A 290 13.26 -21.04 -21.67
N ILE A 291 12.91 -19.80 -22.01
CA ILE A 291 12.20 -19.48 -23.25
C ILE A 291 13.15 -19.04 -24.37
N LYS A 292 14.45 -18.88 -24.08
CA LYS A 292 15.42 -18.47 -25.10
C LYS A 292 15.50 -19.54 -26.20
N ASP A 293 15.35 -19.08 -27.44
CA ASP A 293 15.31 -19.92 -28.64
C ASP A 293 14.17 -20.96 -28.67
N CYS A 294 13.12 -20.80 -27.85
CA CYS A 294 11.97 -21.71 -27.79
C CYS A 294 10.68 -21.01 -28.26
N LYS A 295 10.03 -21.55 -29.28
CA LYS A 295 8.77 -21.02 -29.84
C LYS A 295 7.54 -21.50 -29.10
N THR A 296 7.62 -22.66 -28.44
CA THR A 296 6.50 -23.27 -27.74
C THR A 296 6.92 -23.74 -26.35
N LEU A 297 5.96 -23.85 -25.43
CA LEU A 297 6.21 -24.51 -24.14
C LEU A 297 6.75 -25.93 -24.32
N ASP A 298 6.31 -26.64 -25.37
CA ASP A 298 6.74 -28.00 -25.62
C ASP A 298 8.25 -28.11 -25.87
N GLU A 299 8.81 -27.18 -26.65
CA GLU A 299 10.26 -27.07 -26.89
C GLU A 299 11.01 -26.76 -25.60
N SER A 300 10.47 -25.88 -24.76
CA SER A 300 11.09 -25.51 -23.48
C SER A 300 11.09 -26.68 -22.48
N PHE A 301 9.99 -27.44 -22.37
CA PHE A 301 9.96 -28.66 -21.55
C PHE A 301 10.93 -29.73 -22.07
N MET A 302 11.03 -29.90 -23.39
CA MET A 302 12.02 -30.82 -23.99
C MET A 302 13.46 -30.37 -23.70
N LYS A 303 13.72 -29.06 -23.72
CA LYS A 303 15.01 -28.47 -23.33
C LYS A 303 15.30 -28.73 -21.85
N TYR A 304 14.29 -28.63 -20.99
CA TYR A 304 14.40 -28.84 -19.55
C TYR A 304 14.80 -30.28 -19.19
N ILE A 305 14.23 -31.28 -19.85
CA ILE A 305 14.55 -32.71 -19.60
C ILE A 305 15.76 -33.23 -20.39
N LYS A 306 16.35 -32.39 -21.26
CA LYS A 306 17.49 -32.79 -22.10
C LYS A 306 18.70 -33.07 -21.23
N GLU A 307 19.36 -34.21 -21.47
CA GLU A 307 20.62 -34.53 -20.79
C GLU A 307 21.70 -33.49 -21.11
N GLU A 308 22.34 -32.96 -20.07
CA GLU A 308 23.50 -32.09 -20.14
C GLU A 308 24.78 -32.89 -19.87
N THR A 309 25.81 -32.67 -20.68
CA THR A 309 27.13 -33.26 -20.45
C THR A 309 28.01 -32.29 -19.68
N LEU A 310 28.42 -32.69 -18.48
CA LEU A 310 29.34 -31.97 -17.61
C LEU A 310 30.79 -32.27 -18.02
N GLU A 311 31.39 -31.40 -18.81
CA GLU A 311 32.75 -31.53 -19.35
C GLU A 311 33.58 -30.23 -19.24
N GLY A 312 34.86 -30.30 -19.59
CA GLY A 312 35.77 -29.16 -19.48
C GLY A 312 35.99 -28.70 -18.03
N ASP A 313 35.74 -27.42 -17.77
CA ASP A 313 35.83 -26.81 -16.43
C ASP A 313 34.59 -27.13 -15.56
N ASN A 314 33.50 -27.64 -16.15
CA ASN A 314 32.24 -27.97 -15.46
C ASN A 314 32.16 -29.45 -15.05
N LYS A 315 33.29 -30.14 -14.87
CA LYS A 315 33.30 -31.56 -14.46
C LYS A 315 32.67 -31.76 -13.09
N TYR A 316 32.02 -32.91 -12.91
CA TYR A 316 31.38 -33.27 -11.65
C TYR A 316 32.40 -33.81 -10.66
N ASP A 317 32.47 -33.25 -9.46
CA ASP A 317 33.34 -33.74 -8.40
C ASP A 317 32.67 -34.89 -7.66
N THR A 318 33.30 -36.06 -7.71
CA THR A 318 32.86 -37.25 -6.98
C THR A 318 33.76 -37.43 -5.76
N GLU A 319 33.19 -37.74 -4.60
CA GLU A 319 33.96 -37.93 -3.36
C GLU A 319 35.06 -39.00 -3.51
N ASP A 320 34.77 -40.08 -4.25
CA ASP A 320 35.67 -41.22 -4.42
C ASP A 320 36.60 -41.15 -5.65
N TYR A 321 36.18 -40.49 -6.74
CA TYR A 321 36.89 -40.50 -8.04
C TYR A 321 37.33 -39.12 -8.53
N GLY A 322 37.13 -38.06 -7.73
CA GLY A 322 37.46 -36.67 -8.08
C GLY A 322 36.63 -36.14 -9.25
N LEU A 323 37.19 -35.17 -10.00
CA LEU A 323 36.54 -34.52 -11.14
C LEU A 323 36.36 -35.46 -12.33
N GLN A 324 35.11 -35.78 -12.66
CA GLN A 324 34.72 -36.70 -13.72
C GLN A 324 33.80 -36.03 -14.75
N VAL A 325 33.90 -36.52 -15.99
CA VAL A 325 32.89 -36.20 -17.01
C VAL A 325 31.63 -36.99 -16.70
N ALA A 326 30.51 -36.30 -16.57
CA ALA A 326 29.23 -36.90 -16.17
C ALA A 326 28.09 -36.38 -17.04
N LYS A 327 27.01 -37.15 -17.11
CA LYS A 327 25.75 -36.74 -17.69
C LYS A 327 24.78 -36.39 -16.57
N LYS A 328 24.17 -35.21 -16.64
CA LYS A 328 23.13 -34.76 -15.73
C LYS A 328 21.80 -34.74 -16.47
N GLY A 329 20.76 -35.30 -15.87
CA GLY A 329 19.41 -35.25 -16.42
C GLY A 329 18.37 -35.08 -15.33
N VAL A 330 17.20 -34.61 -15.73
CA VAL A 330 16.03 -34.41 -14.86
C VAL A 330 14.84 -35.16 -15.45
N ILE A 331 14.13 -35.90 -14.61
CA ILE A 331 12.95 -36.69 -14.98
C ILE A 331 11.81 -36.28 -14.06
N PHE A 332 10.64 -35.98 -14.63
CA PHE A 332 9.44 -35.73 -13.83
C PHE A 332 8.82 -37.07 -13.38
N GLU A 333 8.64 -37.25 -12.08
CA GLU A 333 7.93 -38.41 -11.51
C GLU A 333 6.43 -38.10 -11.34
N SER A 334 6.09 -36.84 -11.01
CA SER A 334 4.70 -36.37 -10.92
C SER A 334 4.57 -34.87 -11.18
N PHE A 335 3.36 -34.43 -11.51
CA PHE A 335 2.97 -33.02 -11.60
C PHE A 335 1.83 -32.70 -10.61
N PRO A 336 1.82 -31.50 -10.00
CA PRO A 336 0.80 -31.09 -9.03
C PRO A 336 -0.55 -30.76 -9.69
N PRO A 337 -1.67 -30.74 -8.93
CA PRO A 337 -2.96 -30.26 -9.40
C PRO A 337 -2.94 -28.81 -9.93
N VAL A 338 -2.18 -27.92 -9.27
CA VAL A 338 -1.96 -26.53 -9.71
C VAL A 338 -0.49 -26.35 -10.06
N LEU A 339 -0.22 -26.06 -11.33
CA LEU A 339 1.12 -25.95 -11.88
C LEU A 339 1.50 -24.50 -12.12
N HIS A 340 2.58 -24.06 -11.48
CA HIS A 340 3.21 -22.76 -11.69
C HIS A 340 4.40 -22.87 -12.63
N LEU A 341 4.34 -22.20 -13.78
CA LEU A 341 5.42 -22.12 -14.76
C LEU A 341 5.97 -20.70 -14.79
N HIS A 342 7.22 -20.52 -14.40
CA HIS A 342 7.94 -19.25 -14.49
C HIS A 342 8.73 -19.21 -15.79
N LEU A 343 8.49 -18.18 -16.61
CA LEU A 343 9.15 -18.01 -17.89
C LEU A 343 10.42 -17.17 -17.68
N ASN A 344 11.59 -17.81 -17.75
CA ASN A 344 12.86 -17.15 -17.53
C ASN A 344 13.27 -16.34 -18.76
N ARG A 345 13.15 -15.01 -18.66
CA ARG A 345 13.61 -14.06 -19.67
C ARG A 345 14.95 -13.50 -19.19
N SER A 346 16.07 -13.95 -19.76
CA SER A 346 17.40 -13.59 -19.26
C SER A 346 17.68 -12.08 -19.30
N GLU A 347 18.19 -11.52 -18.19
CA GLU A 347 18.53 -10.09 -18.01
C GLU A 347 19.64 -9.56 -18.95
N HIS A 348 20.42 -10.44 -19.59
CA HIS A 348 21.53 -10.07 -20.47
C HIS A 348 21.15 -9.82 -21.93
N ASP A 349 19.90 -10.08 -22.31
CA ASP A 349 19.40 -9.58 -23.58
C ASP A 349 18.94 -8.15 -23.37
N THR A 350 19.75 -7.19 -23.83
CA THR A 350 19.21 -5.89 -24.28
C THR A 350 17.90 -6.20 -25.00
N PHE A 351 16.77 -5.70 -24.49
CA PHE A 351 15.35 -5.93 -24.84
C PHE A 351 14.99 -6.04 -26.34
N LYS A 352 15.68 -6.89 -27.09
CA LYS A 352 15.70 -7.03 -28.56
C LYS A 352 15.51 -8.48 -29.01
N SER A 353 15.59 -9.48 -28.13
CA SER A 353 15.18 -10.84 -28.48
C SER A 353 13.66 -10.91 -28.47
N ASN A 354 13.08 -10.80 -29.66
CA ASN A 354 11.67 -10.99 -30.01
C ASN A 354 11.22 -12.47 -29.86
N ASP A 355 11.71 -13.18 -28.84
CA ASP A 355 11.45 -14.61 -28.68
C ASP A 355 10.04 -14.82 -28.15
N CYS A 356 9.11 -14.98 -29.09
CA CYS A 356 7.72 -15.20 -28.78
C CYS A 356 7.50 -16.68 -28.42
N CYS A 357 7.39 -17.00 -27.13
CA CYS A 357 7.02 -18.35 -26.69
C CYS A 357 5.50 -18.48 -26.57
N GLU A 358 4.89 -19.31 -27.41
CA GLU A 358 3.47 -19.62 -27.40
C GLU A 358 3.12 -20.61 -26.29
N PHE A 359 2.06 -20.31 -25.56
CA PHE A 359 1.48 -21.18 -24.54
C PHE A 359 0.02 -21.54 -24.88
N PRO A 360 -0.33 -22.84 -24.98
CA PRO A 360 -1.66 -23.27 -25.38
C PRO A 360 -2.67 -23.17 -24.23
N MET A 361 -3.96 -23.13 -24.58
CA MET A 361 -5.05 -23.19 -23.59
C MET A 361 -5.13 -24.53 -22.86
N GLU A 362 -4.68 -25.60 -23.52
CA GLU A 362 -4.67 -26.96 -23.01
C GLU A 362 -3.31 -27.57 -23.30
N ILE A 363 -2.70 -28.22 -22.31
CA ILE A 363 -1.41 -28.89 -22.46
C ILE A 363 -1.46 -30.27 -21.83
N ASP A 364 -0.92 -31.26 -22.54
CA ASP A 364 -0.77 -32.62 -22.03
C ASP A 364 0.69 -32.86 -21.63
N LEU A 365 0.93 -32.93 -20.31
CA LEU A 365 2.26 -33.10 -19.74
C LEU A 365 2.64 -34.56 -19.54
N GLN A 366 1.75 -35.51 -19.86
CA GLN A 366 2.00 -36.94 -19.65
C GLN A 366 3.23 -37.44 -20.40
N LYS A 367 3.58 -36.81 -21.53
CA LYS A 367 4.75 -37.16 -22.36
C LYS A 367 6.10 -36.86 -21.70
N TYR A 368 6.13 -36.01 -20.67
CA TYR A 368 7.35 -35.64 -19.94
C TYR A 368 7.59 -36.48 -18.67
N LEU A 369 6.61 -37.30 -18.29
CA LEU A 369 6.70 -38.15 -17.10
C LEU A 369 7.58 -39.36 -17.35
N SER A 370 8.19 -39.84 -16.26
CA SER A 370 8.88 -41.12 -16.16
C SER A 370 8.03 -42.25 -16.76
N PRO A 371 8.64 -43.25 -17.44
CA PRO A 371 7.93 -44.44 -17.89
C PRO A 371 7.18 -45.16 -16.77
N ASN A 372 7.74 -45.11 -15.55
CA ASN A 372 7.22 -45.78 -14.35
C ASN A 372 6.29 -44.89 -13.49
N ALA A 373 6.06 -43.63 -13.89
CA ALA A 373 5.16 -42.73 -13.18
C ALA A 373 3.71 -43.26 -13.20
N ASP A 374 2.94 -42.93 -12.16
CA ASP A 374 1.52 -43.24 -12.13
C ASP A 374 0.76 -42.48 -13.22
N LYS A 375 0.20 -43.23 -14.18
CA LYS A 375 -0.59 -42.73 -15.32
C LYS A 375 -2.07 -43.15 -15.22
N SER A 376 -2.53 -43.50 -14.02
CA SER A 376 -3.93 -43.85 -13.75
C SER A 376 -4.90 -42.68 -14.03
N GLN A 377 -4.42 -41.45 -13.86
CA GLN A 377 -5.16 -40.21 -14.13
C GLN A 377 -4.51 -39.42 -15.28
N SER A 378 -5.32 -38.69 -16.04
CA SER A 378 -4.84 -37.84 -17.13
C SER A 378 -4.01 -36.66 -16.62
N TYR A 379 -2.89 -36.34 -17.27
CA TYR A 379 -2.07 -35.14 -16.99
C TYR A 379 -2.34 -34.03 -17.99
N LYS A 380 -3.61 -33.86 -18.36
CA LYS A 380 -4.10 -32.72 -19.12
C LYS A 380 -4.32 -31.54 -18.18
N TYR A 381 -3.82 -30.39 -18.59
CA TYR A 381 -3.92 -29.14 -17.85
C TYR A 381 -4.61 -28.08 -18.70
N LEU A 382 -5.46 -27.29 -18.06
CA LEU A 382 -6.10 -26.12 -18.66
C LEU A 382 -5.44 -24.86 -18.13
N LEU A 383 -5.19 -23.91 -19.02
CA LEU A 383 -4.68 -22.59 -18.64
C LEU A 383 -5.72 -21.88 -17.78
N TYR A 384 -5.30 -21.46 -16.60
CA TYR A 384 -6.13 -20.81 -15.59
C TYR A 384 -5.77 -19.34 -15.40
N GLY A 385 -4.46 -19.03 -15.41
CA GLY A 385 -3.96 -17.70 -15.14
C GLY A 385 -2.71 -17.34 -15.92
N VAL A 386 -2.61 -16.08 -16.33
CA VAL A 386 -1.44 -15.49 -16.98
C VAL A 386 -1.09 -14.21 -16.24
N LEU A 387 0.07 -14.16 -15.60
CA LEU A 387 0.59 -12.95 -14.98
C LEU A 387 1.55 -12.27 -15.96
N VAL A 388 1.30 -10.98 -16.18
CA VAL A 388 1.95 -10.16 -17.20
C VAL A 388 2.60 -8.96 -16.53
N ARG A 389 3.82 -8.63 -16.96
CA ARG A 389 4.55 -7.42 -16.58
C ARG A 389 4.52 -6.46 -17.77
N ASP A 390 3.85 -5.34 -17.60
CA ASP A 390 3.70 -4.32 -18.63
C ASP A 390 4.88 -3.35 -18.53
N ASP A 391 5.86 -3.58 -19.41
CA ASP A 391 7.06 -2.76 -19.55
C ASP A 391 6.75 -1.65 -20.58
N ASP A 392 5.89 -0.67 -20.24
CA ASP A 392 5.66 0.48 -21.11
C ASP A 392 6.83 1.48 -20.99
N TYR A 393 7.40 1.85 -22.13
CA TYR A 393 8.76 2.41 -22.26
C TYR A 393 8.93 3.84 -21.70
N ASP A 394 7.85 4.49 -21.26
CA ASP A 394 7.82 5.93 -20.93
C ASP A 394 7.71 6.27 -19.44
N THR A 395 7.53 5.27 -18.55
CA THR A 395 7.47 5.51 -17.09
C THR A 395 8.35 4.51 -16.35
N ASP A 396 9.17 4.98 -15.40
CA ASP A 396 9.94 4.14 -14.45
C ASP A 396 9.03 3.29 -13.50
N GLU A 397 7.74 3.13 -13.82
CA GLU A 397 6.75 2.40 -13.04
C GLU A 397 6.46 1.03 -13.68
N GLU A 398 6.92 -0.05 -13.04
CA GLU A 398 6.55 -1.41 -13.45
C GLU A 398 5.07 -1.68 -13.15
N ARG A 399 4.28 -2.01 -14.18
CA ARG A 399 2.86 -2.37 -14.02
C ARG A 399 2.67 -3.87 -14.15
N TYR A 400 1.86 -4.45 -13.25
CA TYR A 400 1.57 -5.88 -13.25
C TYR A 400 0.07 -6.11 -13.36
N ALA A 401 -0.31 -7.10 -14.17
CA ALA A 401 -1.70 -7.53 -14.32
C ALA A 401 -1.81 -9.05 -14.28
N ALA A 402 -2.89 -9.55 -13.68
CA ALA A 402 -3.25 -10.96 -13.70
C ALA A 402 -4.49 -11.18 -14.56
N PHE A 403 -4.36 -11.97 -15.61
CA PHE A 403 -5.49 -12.48 -16.38
C PHE A 403 -5.87 -13.83 -15.81
N LEU A 404 -7.06 -13.96 -15.22
CA LEU A 404 -7.49 -15.18 -14.54
C LEU A 404 -8.84 -15.65 -15.07
N ARG A 405 -9.11 -16.94 -14.87
CA ARG A 405 -10.41 -17.58 -15.11
C ARG A 405 -11.03 -18.04 -13.78
N PRO A 406 -11.77 -17.17 -13.05
CA PRO A 406 -12.20 -17.42 -11.67
C PRO A 406 -13.16 -18.61 -11.47
N GLU A 407 -13.76 -19.08 -12.56
CA GLU A 407 -14.78 -20.12 -12.55
C GLU A 407 -14.50 -21.18 -13.61
N LYS A 408 -15.30 -22.25 -13.64
CA LYS A 408 -15.28 -23.26 -14.71
C LYS A 408 -15.70 -22.71 -16.09
N SER A 409 -16.21 -21.48 -16.14
CA SER A 409 -16.62 -20.82 -17.38
C SER A 409 -15.40 -20.30 -18.15
N ASN A 410 -15.50 -20.18 -19.48
CA ASN A 410 -14.43 -19.62 -20.32
C ASN A 410 -14.34 -18.08 -20.26
N LYS A 411 -14.79 -17.45 -19.17
CA LYS A 411 -14.76 -15.99 -19.00
C LYS A 411 -13.44 -15.59 -18.38
N TRP A 412 -12.71 -14.73 -19.08
CA TRP A 412 -11.43 -14.19 -18.61
C TRP A 412 -11.65 -12.83 -17.99
N ILE A 413 -11.00 -12.62 -16.85
CA ILE A 413 -11.03 -11.36 -16.12
C ILE A 413 -9.59 -10.89 -15.96
N LYS A 414 -9.34 -9.63 -16.34
CA LYS A 414 -8.10 -8.93 -16.05
C LYS A 414 -8.24 -8.25 -14.69
N PHE A 415 -7.33 -8.60 -13.80
CA PHE A 415 -7.12 -7.99 -12.50
C PHE A 415 -5.86 -7.14 -12.56
N ASP A 416 -6.05 -5.84 -12.62
CA ASP A 416 -5.03 -4.83 -12.31
C ASP A 416 -5.52 -4.04 -11.07
N ASP A 417 -5.17 -2.76 -10.93
CA ASP A 417 -5.82 -1.90 -9.92
C ASP A 417 -7.36 -1.83 -10.11
N ARG A 418 -7.87 -2.31 -11.25
CA ARG A 418 -9.27 -2.45 -11.64
C ARG A 418 -9.61 -3.89 -12.04
N VAL A 419 -10.90 -4.13 -12.24
CA VAL A 419 -11.41 -5.42 -12.74
C VAL A 419 -12.07 -5.18 -14.09
N THR A 420 -11.57 -5.84 -15.13
CA THR A 420 -12.12 -5.70 -16.48
C THR A 420 -12.28 -7.07 -17.17
N PRO A 421 -13.33 -7.26 -18.01
CA PRO A 421 -13.45 -8.45 -18.85
C PRO A 421 -12.29 -8.55 -19.84
N ALA A 422 -11.75 -9.73 -20.08
CA ALA A 422 -10.62 -9.93 -20.99
C ALA A 422 -10.88 -11.04 -22.02
N SER A 423 -10.04 -11.09 -23.06
CA SER A 423 -9.98 -12.17 -24.05
C SER A 423 -8.54 -12.53 -24.38
N ILE A 424 -8.32 -13.80 -24.71
CA ILE A 424 -6.99 -14.36 -25.03
C ILE A 424 -6.60 -14.16 -26.51
N ASN A 425 -7.27 -13.26 -27.25
CA ASN A 425 -7.02 -13.12 -28.70
C ASN A 425 -6.08 -11.95 -29.02
N TYR A 426 -5.23 -12.14 -30.02
CA TYR A 426 -4.22 -11.20 -30.53
C TYR A 426 -4.76 -9.78 -30.78
N GLY A 427 -4.21 -8.80 -30.05
CA GLY A 427 -4.48 -7.38 -30.21
C GLY A 427 -3.79 -6.53 -29.13
N TYR A 428 -3.77 -5.21 -29.31
CA TYR A 428 -3.09 -4.22 -28.45
C TYR A 428 -3.42 -4.32 -26.94
N GLU A 429 -4.54 -4.95 -26.57
CA GLU A 429 -4.99 -5.15 -25.17
C GLU A 429 -5.53 -6.58 -24.90
N GLY A 430 -5.31 -7.51 -25.83
CA GLY A 430 -5.49 -8.94 -25.56
C GLY A 430 -4.27 -9.47 -24.82
N ILE A 431 -4.35 -10.68 -24.26
CA ILE A 431 -3.12 -11.41 -23.87
C ILE A 431 -2.32 -11.60 -25.15
N SER A 432 -1.39 -10.68 -25.45
CA SER A 432 -0.37 -10.87 -26.46
C SER A 432 0.42 -12.06 -25.98
N GLN A 433 0.15 -13.24 -26.58
CA GLN A 433 0.53 -14.57 -26.12
C GLN A 433 2.03 -14.80 -25.91
N SER A 434 2.88 -13.77 -25.92
CA SER A 434 4.31 -13.99 -25.90
C SER A 434 5.17 -12.85 -25.36
N LYS A 435 4.76 -11.58 -25.40
CA LYS A 435 5.73 -10.49 -25.17
C LYS A 435 5.97 -10.12 -23.71
N ASN A 436 4.98 -10.26 -22.83
CA ASN A 436 5.02 -9.68 -21.49
C ASN A 436 4.65 -10.68 -20.37
N ALA A 437 4.25 -11.92 -20.71
CA ALA A 437 3.92 -12.96 -19.73
C ALA A 437 5.19 -13.49 -19.05
N TYR A 438 5.18 -13.53 -17.71
CA TYR A 438 6.32 -14.02 -16.92
C TYR A 438 5.98 -15.22 -16.04
N MET A 439 4.69 -15.44 -15.73
CA MET A 439 4.23 -16.60 -14.97
C MET A 439 2.90 -17.12 -15.53
N LEU A 440 2.82 -18.43 -15.75
CA LEU A 440 1.61 -19.13 -16.19
C LEU A 440 1.11 -20.06 -15.09
N ILE A 441 -0.21 -20.15 -14.93
CA ILE A 441 -0.87 -21.01 -13.97
C ILE A 441 -1.78 -21.96 -14.72
N TYR A 442 -1.50 -23.25 -14.58
CA TYR A 442 -2.26 -24.34 -15.19
C TYR A 442 -2.93 -25.17 -14.11
N ILE A 443 -4.15 -25.63 -14.36
CA ILE A 443 -4.90 -26.51 -13.45
C ILE A 443 -5.19 -27.83 -14.14
N ARG A 444 -4.93 -28.93 -13.44
CA ARG A 444 -5.20 -30.28 -13.93
C ARG A 444 -6.70 -30.48 -14.13
N GLU A 445 -7.09 -30.96 -15.32
CA GLU A 445 -8.49 -31.10 -15.72
C GLU A 445 -9.31 -31.93 -14.71
N SER A 446 -8.74 -33.04 -14.22
CA SER A 446 -9.39 -33.93 -13.25
C SER A 446 -9.62 -33.33 -11.86
N SER A 447 -8.88 -32.27 -11.51
CA SER A 447 -8.93 -31.62 -10.18
C SER A 447 -9.74 -30.31 -10.17
N ILE A 448 -10.28 -29.90 -11.32
CA ILE A 448 -11.05 -28.64 -11.46
C ILE A 448 -12.25 -28.60 -10.50
N ASP A 449 -12.97 -29.71 -10.36
CA ASP A 449 -14.17 -29.77 -9.52
C ASP A 449 -13.86 -29.57 -8.04
N GLU A 450 -12.72 -30.10 -7.58
CA GLU A 450 -12.21 -29.96 -6.23
C GLU A 450 -11.68 -28.54 -5.97
N ILE A 451 -10.83 -28.03 -6.89
CA ILE A 451 -10.18 -26.73 -6.77
C ILE A 451 -11.21 -25.57 -6.74
N PHE A 452 -12.27 -25.65 -7.55
CA PHE A 452 -13.34 -24.65 -7.63
C PHE A 452 -14.60 -25.03 -6.85
N SER A 453 -14.49 -25.93 -5.88
CA SER A 453 -15.59 -26.29 -4.98
C SER A 453 -16.18 -25.03 -4.31
N LEU A 454 -17.51 -25.04 -4.11
CA LEU A 454 -18.22 -23.91 -3.53
C LEU A 454 -17.80 -23.69 -2.07
N ILE A 455 -17.48 -22.45 -1.71
CA ILE A 455 -17.20 -22.05 -0.33
C ILE A 455 -18.54 -21.76 0.34
N LEU A 456 -18.87 -22.52 1.39
CA LEU A 456 -20.09 -22.30 2.16
C LEU A 456 -19.88 -21.21 3.22
N PRO A 457 -20.92 -20.50 3.67
CA PRO A 457 -20.81 -19.53 4.77
C PRO A 457 -20.24 -20.14 6.07
N GLU A 458 -20.39 -21.45 6.25
CA GLU A 458 -19.85 -22.20 7.40
C GLU A 458 -18.33 -22.37 7.34
N ASP A 459 -17.74 -22.35 6.13
CA ASP A 459 -16.28 -22.40 5.93
C ASP A 459 -15.61 -21.05 6.24
N MET A 460 -16.40 -19.99 6.43
CA MET A 460 -15.88 -18.65 6.69
C MET A 460 -15.49 -18.49 8.17
N PRO A 461 -14.36 -17.85 8.49
CA PRO A 461 -13.93 -17.70 9.88
C PRO A 461 -14.84 -16.74 10.64
N LYS A 462 -15.62 -17.28 11.60
CA LYS A 462 -16.54 -16.49 12.44
C LYS A 462 -15.84 -15.37 13.21
N HIS A 463 -14.57 -15.56 13.56
CA HIS A 463 -13.79 -14.56 14.29
C HIS A 463 -13.48 -13.30 13.45
N LEU A 464 -13.44 -13.40 12.12
CA LEU A 464 -13.25 -12.25 11.23
C LEU A 464 -14.55 -11.47 10.99
N GLN A 465 -15.71 -12.11 11.17
CA GLN A 465 -17.01 -11.42 11.16
C GLN A 465 -17.16 -10.46 12.35
N CYS A 466 -16.50 -10.77 13.47
CA CYS A 466 -16.49 -9.94 14.68
C CYS A 466 -15.34 -8.92 14.71
N ARG A 467 -14.47 -8.87 13.68
CA ARG A 467 -13.50 -7.77 13.55
C ARG A 467 -14.26 -6.55 13.03
N PRO A 468 -14.31 -5.43 13.78
CA PRO A 468 -14.90 -4.21 13.25
C PRO A 468 -14.14 -3.81 11.98
N TYR A 469 -14.90 -3.58 10.91
CA TYR A 469 -14.42 -3.03 9.66
C TYR A 469 -14.02 -1.57 9.96
N ASP A 470 -12.71 -1.30 10.06
CA ASP A 470 -12.17 0.03 10.32
C ASP A 470 -12.37 0.93 9.08
N GLU A 471 -13.62 1.33 8.82
CA GLU A 471 -13.92 2.48 7.95
C GLU A 471 -14.31 3.69 8.78
N LYS A 472 -13.42 4.70 8.70
CA LYS A 472 -13.58 6.08 9.19
C LYS A 472 -13.51 6.26 10.72
N GLU A 473 -12.48 5.70 11.34
CA GLU A 473 -12.23 5.91 12.77
C GLU A 473 -11.36 7.16 13.02
N LYS A 474 -11.74 7.96 14.02
CA LYS A 474 -10.90 9.03 14.57
C LYS A 474 -10.28 8.55 15.87
N HIS A 475 -8.96 8.58 15.95
CA HIS A 475 -8.24 8.29 17.19
C HIS A 475 -8.40 9.48 18.15
N LEU A 476 -8.98 9.22 19.33
CA LEU A 476 -9.09 10.21 20.39
C LEU A 476 -8.03 9.98 21.47
N TYR A 477 -7.19 10.99 21.69
CA TYR A 477 -6.10 10.97 22.66
C TYR A 477 -6.52 11.64 23.99
N LEU A 478 -6.36 10.97 25.15
CA LEU A 478 -6.67 11.46 26.50
C LEU A 478 -5.46 11.36 27.47
N GLN A 479 -4.97 12.45 28.07
CA GLN A 479 -3.65 12.48 28.75
C GLN A 479 -3.65 12.38 30.30
N THR A 480 -2.58 11.79 30.86
CA THR A 480 -2.04 12.01 32.22
C THR A 480 -0.56 12.49 32.21
N TRP A 481 -0.07 13.08 33.32
CA TRP A 481 1.06 14.01 33.33
C TRP A 481 2.44 13.35 33.51
N ASN A 482 3.34 13.46 32.51
CA ASN A 482 4.81 13.45 32.73
C ASN A 482 5.69 13.81 31.50
N HIS A 483 5.25 14.73 30.62
CA HIS A 483 6.07 15.12 29.46
C HIS A 483 7.24 16.04 29.87
N ARG A 484 8.46 15.66 29.49
CA ARG A 484 9.72 16.36 29.81
C ARG A 484 10.22 17.27 28.67
N GLY A 485 9.57 17.19 27.50
CA GLY A 485 9.96 17.93 26.30
C GLY A 485 9.13 19.20 26.05
N PHE A 486 9.18 19.64 24.79
CA PHE A 486 8.39 20.76 24.28
C PHE A 486 6.90 20.42 24.20
N ASP A 487 6.04 21.43 24.39
CA ASP A 487 4.58 21.33 24.46
C ASP A 487 4.06 20.48 25.64
N LEU A 488 2.77 20.16 25.65
CA LEU A 488 2.14 19.35 26.69
C LEU A 488 2.32 17.85 26.43
N VAL A 489 2.49 17.50 25.16
CA VAL A 489 2.46 16.14 24.62
C VAL A 489 3.35 16.12 23.39
N ASN A 490 4.03 14.99 23.18
CA ASN A 490 4.68 14.69 21.92
C ASN A 490 3.88 13.65 21.14
N PHE A 491 3.26 14.07 20.03
CA PHE A 491 2.44 13.21 19.16
C PHE A 491 3.23 12.61 17.99
N ASP A 492 4.19 13.35 17.46
CA ASP A 492 4.81 13.10 16.16
C ASP A 492 6.29 13.53 16.08
N ASN A 493 6.81 14.27 17.06
CA ASN A 493 8.18 14.74 17.03
C ASN A 493 9.15 13.64 17.48
N GLN A 494 9.79 12.99 16.51
CA GLN A 494 10.81 11.95 16.71
C GLN A 494 12.07 12.43 17.46
N GLN A 495 12.21 13.72 17.77
CA GLN A 495 13.30 14.22 18.63
C GLN A 495 13.14 13.81 20.10
N TYR A 496 11.92 13.47 20.52
CA TYR A 496 11.61 13.01 21.88
C TYR A 496 10.73 11.75 21.81
N PRO A 497 10.59 10.95 22.88
CA PRO A 497 9.65 9.84 22.90
C PRO A 497 8.25 10.35 22.69
N LEU A 498 7.47 9.58 21.96
CA LEU A 498 6.04 9.82 21.87
C LEU A 498 5.43 9.64 23.26
N SER A 499 4.51 10.53 23.60
CA SER A 499 3.77 10.40 24.85
C SER A 499 2.83 9.20 24.76
N GLU A 500 2.79 8.38 25.80
CA GLU A 500 1.77 7.34 25.94
C GLU A 500 0.44 8.02 26.26
N ILE A 501 -0.54 7.88 25.35
CA ILE A 501 -1.82 8.55 25.48
C ILE A 501 -2.94 7.53 25.20
N PRO A 502 -3.88 7.34 26.13
CA PRO A 502 -5.11 6.58 25.90
C PRO A 502 -5.80 6.95 24.59
N GLN A 503 -6.08 5.93 23.78
CA GLN A 503 -6.78 6.05 22.51
C GLN A 503 -8.19 5.46 22.62
N PHE A 504 -9.17 6.19 22.10
CA PHE A 504 -10.56 5.74 22.06
C PHE A 504 -11.07 5.69 20.62
N LYS A 505 -11.67 4.55 20.28
CA LYS A 505 -12.47 4.36 19.06
C LYS A 505 -13.92 4.68 19.39
N ILE A 506 -14.52 5.57 18.61
CA ILE A 506 -15.90 6.04 18.77
C ILE A 506 -16.59 6.06 17.41
N SER A 507 -17.90 5.78 17.39
CA SER A 507 -18.69 5.92 16.17
C SER A 507 -18.86 7.41 15.85
N LYS A 508 -18.97 7.71 14.56
CA LYS A 508 -19.19 9.08 14.08
C LYS A 508 -20.56 9.63 14.47
N GLU A 509 -21.52 8.72 14.58
CA GLU A 509 -22.91 8.93 14.94
C GLU A 509 -23.09 9.08 16.46
N ASP A 510 -22.10 8.67 17.26
CA ASP A 510 -22.14 8.83 18.72
C ASP A 510 -22.27 10.30 19.09
N THR A 511 -23.17 10.59 20.03
CA THR A 511 -23.34 11.93 20.59
C THR A 511 -22.23 12.24 21.60
N TYR A 512 -21.96 13.53 21.78
CA TYR A 512 -21.00 13.98 22.80
C TYR A 512 -21.38 13.50 24.21
N ASP A 513 -22.67 13.42 24.54
CA ASP A 513 -23.14 12.90 25.83
C ASP A 513 -22.83 11.41 26.03
N SER A 514 -23.04 10.59 24.99
CA SER A 514 -22.67 9.17 25.00
C SER A 514 -21.16 9.00 25.21
N PHE A 515 -20.37 9.77 24.45
CA PHE A 515 -18.92 9.80 24.59
C PHE A 515 -18.49 10.24 26.02
N LYS A 516 -19.06 11.32 26.54
CA LYS A 516 -18.77 11.85 27.88
C LYS A 516 -19.07 10.82 28.97
N SER A 517 -20.18 10.08 28.83
CA SER A 517 -20.61 9.01 29.73
C SER A 517 -19.67 7.79 29.68
N MET A 518 -19.23 7.41 28.48
CA MET A 518 -18.26 6.31 28.29
C MET A 518 -16.95 6.61 29.02
N ILE A 519 -16.37 7.80 28.79
CA ILE A 519 -15.12 8.21 29.43
C ILE A 519 -15.28 8.37 30.95
N ALA A 520 -16.40 8.95 31.41
CA ALA A 520 -16.72 9.06 32.83
C ALA A 520 -16.69 7.69 33.54
N THR A 521 -17.31 6.69 32.92
CA THR A 521 -17.36 5.32 33.44
C THR A 521 -15.97 4.69 33.48
N GLN A 522 -15.20 4.82 32.39
CA GLN A 522 -13.88 4.21 32.28
C GLN A 522 -12.86 4.77 33.28
N PHE A 523 -12.81 6.09 33.44
CA PHE A 523 -11.87 6.74 34.37
C PHE A 523 -12.45 6.86 35.79
N LYS A 524 -13.67 6.37 36.02
CA LYS A 524 -14.39 6.43 37.30
C LYS A 524 -14.51 7.86 37.84
N VAL A 525 -14.80 8.81 36.95
CA VAL A 525 -14.97 10.23 37.27
C VAL A 525 -16.43 10.63 37.06
N PRO A 526 -17.05 11.39 37.98
CA PRO A 526 -18.40 11.90 37.78
C PRO A 526 -18.52 12.74 36.51
N ILE A 527 -19.55 12.48 35.69
CA ILE A 527 -19.76 13.13 34.38
C ILE A 527 -19.88 14.66 34.48
N ASP A 528 -20.45 15.15 35.58
CA ASP A 528 -20.63 16.56 35.93
C ASP A 528 -19.33 17.27 36.33
N LYS A 529 -18.23 16.53 36.50
CA LYS A 529 -16.90 17.07 36.78
C LYS A 529 -15.98 17.02 35.55
N LEU A 530 -16.43 16.44 34.44
CA LEU A 530 -15.63 16.31 33.23
C LEU A 530 -15.84 17.47 32.28
N ARG A 531 -14.74 18.05 31.82
CA ARG A 531 -14.72 19.05 30.75
C ARG A 531 -13.67 18.66 29.73
N PHE A 532 -14.03 18.69 28.44
CA PHE A 532 -13.11 18.38 27.36
C PHE A 532 -12.71 19.66 26.64
N TRP A 533 -11.41 19.82 26.41
CA TRP A 533 -10.83 20.93 25.66
C TRP A 533 -10.28 20.42 24.34
N VAL A 534 -10.52 21.14 23.25
CA VAL A 534 -9.97 20.77 21.95
C VAL A 534 -8.52 21.19 21.87
N ILE A 535 -7.67 20.29 21.41
CA ILE A 535 -6.26 20.53 21.13
C ILE A 535 -6.09 20.73 19.62
N VAL A 536 -5.43 21.81 19.23
CA VAL A 536 -5.21 22.17 17.82
C VAL A 536 -3.74 22.44 17.52
N ASN A 537 -3.38 22.27 16.26
CA ASN A 537 -2.10 22.71 15.72
C ASN A 537 -2.19 24.20 15.38
N ARG A 538 -1.40 25.03 16.06
CA ARG A 538 -1.31 26.47 15.79
C ARG A 538 -0.41 26.74 14.58
N GLN A 539 -0.50 27.94 14.02
CA GLN A 539 0.30 28.38 12.86
C GLN A 539 1.83 28.25 13.08
N ASN A 540 2.29 28.34 14.32
CA ASN A 540 3.69 28.17 14.70
C ASN A 540 4.10 26.69 14.93
N LYS A 541 3.29 25.74 14.43
CA LYS A 541 3.48 24.28 14.56
C LYS A 541 3.48 23.76 16.01
N THR A 542 2.90 24.51 16.95
CA THR A 542 2.72 24.05 18.34
C THR A 542 1.35 23.42 18.55
N ILE A 543 1.28 22.44 19.44
CA ILE A 543 0.07 21.67 19.73
C ILE A 543 -0.46 22.11 21.10
N ARG A 544 -1.55 22.89 21.10
CA ARG A 544 -2.03 23.61 22.30
C ARG A 544 -3.54 23.48 22.47
N LEU A 545 -4.00 23.64 23.72
CA LEU A 545 -5.43 23.78 24.00
C LEU A 545 -5.97 25.03 23.30
N HIS A 546 -7.18 24.93 22.75
CA HIS A 546 -7.88 26.01 22.08
C HIS A 546 -9.12 26.44 22.88
N GLU A 547 -10.22 25.71 22.71
CA GLU A 547 -11.51 26.02 23.33
C GLU A 547 -12.13 24.77 23.99
N PRO A 548 -12.92 24.95 25.06
CA PRO A 548 -13.65 23.87 25.67
C PRO A 548 -14.88 23.51 24.82
N ILE A 549 -15.17 22.22 24.71
CA ILE A 549 -16.45 21.75 24.19
C ILE A 549 -17.51 22.11 25.23
N LYS A 550 -18.48 22.92 24.82
CA LYS A 550 -19.55 23.39 25.70
C LYS A 550 -20.61 22.30 25.87
N ASP A 551 -21.27 22.29 27.02
CA ASP A 551 -22.36 21.35 27.30
C ASP A 551 -23.60 21.60 26.41
N ASP A 552 -23.67 22.72 25.68
CA ASP A 552 -24.68 22.95 24.64
C ASP A 552 -24.53 21.98 23.44
N CYS A 553 -23.37 21.31 23.33
CA CYS A 553 -23.07 20.35 22.27
C CYS A 553 -23.40 18.89 22.63
N LEU A 554 -24.05 18.61 23.77
CA LEU A 554 -24.29 17.23 24.24
C LEU A 554 -25.02 16.33 23.25
N ASN A 555 -25.99 16.88 22.52
CA ASN A 555 -26.77 16.14 21.52
C ASN A 555 -26.15 16.17 20.12
N ILE A 556 -25.00 16.84 19.96
CA ILE A 556 -24.29 16.93 18.68
C ILE A 556 -23.42 15.68 18.52
N THR A 557 -23.35 15.16 17.30
CA THR A 557 -22.52 14.00 16.99
C THR A 557 -21.02 14.34 17.07
N MET A 558 -20.21 13.36 17.40
CA MET A 558 -18.76 13.51 17.46
C MET A 558 -18.15 13.86 16.09
N GLU A 559 -18.79 13.44 14.99
CA GLU A 559 -18.39 13.87 13.65
C GLU A 559 -18.61 15.36 13.41
N GLU A 560 -19.78 15.88 13.79
CA GLU A 560 -20.14 17.30 13.66
C GLU A 560 -19.22 18.17 14.52
N ILE A 561 -18.94 17.76 15.76
CA ILE A 561 -17.96 18.43 16.64
C ILE A 561 -16.58 18.47 16.00
N SER A 562 -16.16 17.37 15.38
CA SER A 562 -14.86 17.30 14.73
C SER A 562 -14.78 18.17 13.46
N ARG A 563 -15.86 18.21 12.66
CA ARG A 563 -15.96 19.02 11.45
C ARG A 563 -15.98 20.52 11.78
N ASN A 564 -16.77 20.91 12.77
CA ASN A 564 -16.99 22.31 13.13
C ASN A 564 -15.80 22.95 13.85
N ILE A 565 -14.95 22.17 14.53
CA ILE A 565 -13.88 22.72 15.37
C ILE A 565 -12.48 22.55 14.76
N VAL A 566 -12.17 21.44 14.07
CA VAL A 566 -10.78 21.11 13.69
C VAL A 566 -10.60 20.91 12.18
N GLY A 567 -11.63 20.50 11.44
CA GLY A 567 -11.49 20.21 10.01
C GLY A 567 -10.53 19.05 9.67
N CYS A 568 -10.10 18.27 10.68
CA CYS A 568 -9.16 17.15 10.53
C CYS A 568 -9.83 15.79 10.77
N ASN A 569 -9.21 14.73 10.23
CA ASN A 569 -9.65 13.34 10.39
C ASN A 569 -9.37 12.75 11.79
N GLU A 570 -8.62 13.42 12.68
CA GLU A 570 -8.37 12.97 14.06
C GLU A 570 -8.76 14.07 15.06
N LEU A 571 -9.45 13.71 16.14
CA LEU A 571 -9.86 14.66 17.19
C LEU A 571 -8.98 14.47 18.42
N ARG A 572 -8.29 15.52 18.86
CA ARG A 572 -7.41 15.50 20.05
C ARG A 572 -8.07 16.29 21.18
N LEU A 573 -8.32 15.65 22.33
CA LEU A 573 -9.00 16.30 23.46
C LEU A 573 -8.16 16.24 24.74
N TYR A 574 -8.15 17.33 25.48
CA TYR A 574 -7.65 17.37 26.85
C TYR A 574 -8.82 17.20 27.83
N MET A 575 -8.75 16.17 28.68
CA MET A 575 -9.73 15.95 29.74
C MET A 575 -9.32 16.70 31.01
N GLU A 576 -10.16 17.64 31.39
CA GLU A 576 -10.08 18.37 32.64
C GLU A 576 -11.07 17.81 33.65
N ILE A 577 -10.58 17.56 34.87
CA ILE A 577 -11.41 17.21 36.03
C ILE A 577 -11.59 18.48 36.88
N VAL A 578 -12.82 18.98 36.97
CA VAL A 578 -13.16 20.22 37.68
C VAL A 578 -13.50 19.91 39.14
N GLU A 579 -12.99 20.71 40.09
CA GLU A 579 -13.19 20.49 41.53
C GLU A 579 -14.65 20.69 41.99
N LYS A 580 -15.42 21.53 41.29
CA LYS A 580 -16.85 21.79 41.54
C LYS A 580 -17.71 21.23 40.40
N PRO A 581 -18.87 20.64 40.69
CA PRO A 581 -19.77 20.11 39.67
C PRO A 581 -20.24 21.24 38.73
N ILE A 582 -20.24 20.96 37.44
CA ILE A 582 -20.71 21.86 36.39
C ILE A 582 -22.24 21.89 36.46
N ASN A 583 -22.78 22.69 37.39
CA ASN A 583 -24.23 22.82 37.53
C ASN A 583 -24.82 23.50 36.28
N PHE A 584 -25.79 22.81 35.68
CA PHE A 584 -26.38 23.06 34.35
C PHE A 584 -27.04 24.43 34.12
N LYS A 585 -27.15 25.28 35.15
CA LYS A 585 -27.71 26.63 35.03
C LYS A 585 -26.97 27.55 35.99
N LYS A 586 -26.18 28.49 35.44
CA LYS A 586 -25.38 29.54 36.11
C LYS A 586 -24.00 29.12 36.63
N ASN A 587 -22.99 29.17 35.76
CA ASN A 587 -21.64 29.57 36.15
C ASN A 587 -21.17 30.74 35.27
N HIS A 588 -21.60 31.95 35.62
CA HIS A 588 -21.06 33.22 35.10
C HIS A 588 -19.66 33.57 35.65
N SER A 589 -18.92 32.59 36.16
CA SER A 589 -17.72 32.80 36.99
C SER A 589 -16.37 32.59 36.27
N GLN A 590 -16.37 32.36 34.95
CA GLN A 590 -15.14 32.24 34.12
C GLN A 590 -15.10 33.18 32.89
N ALA A 591 -16.00 34.16 32.78
CA ALA A 591 -15.94 35.14 31.69
C ALA A 591 -14.62 35.94 31.78
N GLY A 592 -13.71 35.72 30.82
CA GLY A 592 -12.41 36.41 30.71
C GLY A 592 -11.23 35.74 31.42
N SER A 593 -11.40 34.53 31.94
CA SER A 593 -10.29 33.69 32.45
C SER A 593 -9.71 32.80 31.35
N ILE A 594 -8.40 32.59 31.39
CA ILE A 594 -7.67 31.66 30.53
C ILE A 594 -7.02 30.55 31.34
N ILE A 595 -6.88 29.39 30.71
CA ILE A 595 -6.12 28.25 31.24
C ILE A 595 -4.67 28.33 30.74
N ILE A 596 -3.71 28.35 31.67
CA ILE A 596 -2.28 28.32 31.38
C ILE A 596 -1.63 27.09 32.02
N PHE A 597 -0.60 26.56 31.39
CA PHE A 597 0.16 25.43 31.90
C PHE A 597 1.50 25.89 32.47
N ILE A 598 1.95 25.22 33.52
CA ILE A 598 3.12 25.63 34.28
C ILE A 598 4.18 24.53 34.24
N LYS A 599 5.39 24.88 33.82
CA LYS A 599 6.57 24.01 33.92
C LYS A 599 7.63 24.64 34.83
N TYR A 600 8.33 23.83 35.60
CA TYR A 600 9.44 24.24 36.44
C TYR A 600 10.74 23.60 35.96
N PHE A 601 11.75 24.42 35.68
CA PHE A 601 13.10 23.94 35.42
C PHE A 601 13.93 23.98 36.69
N ASN A 602 14.56 22.85 37.01
CA ASN A 602 15.49 22.74 38.12
C ASN A 602 16.94 22.71 37.59
N PRO A 603 17.74 23.78 37.81
CA PRO A 603 19.15 23.80 37.44
C PRO A 603 20.01 22.75 38.17
N ASP A 604 19.60 22.27 39.34
CA ASP A 604 20.39 21.28 40.08
C ASP A 604 20.24 19.87 39.50
N SER A 605 19.00 19.48 39.18
CA SER A 605 18.69 18.17 38.62
C SER A 605 18.64 18.14 37.10
N GLN A 606 18.88 19.27 36.42
CA GLN A 606 18.82 19.42 34.96
C GLN A 606 17.52 18.86 34.36
N SER A 607 16.40 19.09 35.06
CA SER A 607 15.10 18.50 34.71
C SER A 607 14.00 19.55 34.60
N LEU A 608 13.08 19.32 33.67
CA LEU A 608 11.87 20.10 33.46
C LEU A 608 10.66 19.31 33.96
N GLU A 609 9.93 19.88 34.91
CA GLU A 609 8.78 19.24 35.56
C GLU A 609 7.49 19.99 35.21
N SER A 610 6.43 19.26 34.87
CA SER A 610 5.09 19.84 34.70
C SER A 610 4.41 19.97 36.06
N LEU A 611 3.94 21.17 36.41
CA LEU A 611 3.22 21.47 37.65
C LEU A 611 1.70 21.66 37.43
N GLY A 612 1.20 21.25 36.27
CA GLY A 612 -0.20 21.33 35.90
C GLY A 612 -0.67 22.70 35.42
N GLN A 613 -1.99 22.91 35.49
CA GLN A 613 -2.68 24.09 35.00
C GLN A 613 -3.02 25.11 36.10
N LEU A 614 -3.25 26.36 35.68
CA LEU A 614 -3.79 27.46 36.47
C LEU A 614 -4.80 28.27 35.64
N TYR A 615 -5.88 28.70 36.28
CA TYR A 615 -6.80 29.69 35.72
C TYR A 615 -6.40 31.10 36.12
N VAL A 616 -6.22 31.98 35.14
CA VAL A 616 -5.83 33.38 35.37
C VAL A 616 -6.73 34.32 34.57
N LYS A 617 -6.99 35.53 35.11
CA LYS A 617 -7.67 36.58 34.34
C LYS A 617 -6.66 37.31 33.47
N LYS A 618 -6.98 37.55 32.20
CA LYS A 618 -6.07 38.23 31.26
C LYS A 618 -5.59 39.61 31.76
N SER A 619 -6.44 40.31 32.51
CA SER A 619 -6.14 41.64 33.08
C SER A 619 -5.19 41.63 34.28
N CYS A 620 -4.93 40.48 34.91
CA CYS A 620 -4.05 40.39 36.07
C CYS A 620 -2.57 40.53 35.68
N ARG A 621 -1.75 41.00 36.64
CA ARG A 621 -0.29 41.03 36.50
C ARG A 621 0.31 39.64 36.68
N ILE A 622 1.39 39.35 35.98
CA ILE A 622 2.03 38.03 36.01
C ILE A 622 2.63 37.72 37.39
N ASN A 623 3.14 38.70 38.13
CA ASN A 623 3.62 38.47 39.49
C ASN A 623 2.53 38.00 40.48
N SER A 624 1.24 38.15 40.15
CA SER A 624 0.13 37.69 41.00
C SER A 624 0.09 36.16 41.15
N ILE A 625 0.64 35.40 40.19
CA ILE A 625 0.65 33.93 40.26
C ILE A 625 1.84 33.37 41.05
N PHE A 626 2.84 34.19 41.40
CA PHE A 626 4.07 33.72 42.07
C PHE A 626 3.82 33.00 43.41
N PRO A 627 2.88 33.43 44.27
CA PRO A 627 2.51 32.66 45.46
C PRO A 627 2.01 31.25 45.13
N ALA A 628 1.21 31.11 44.07
CA ALA A 628 0.71 29.80 43.63
C ALA A 628 1.83 28.92 43.06
N LEU A 629 2.76 29.49 42.28
CA LEU A 629 3.93 28.77 41.77
C LEU A 629 4.83 28.25 42.90
N ARG A 630 5.11 29.09 43.90
CA ARG A 630 5.89 28.69 45.08
C ARG A 630 5.19 27.59 45.86
N LYS A 631 3.88 27.69 46.05
CA LYS A 631 3.10 26.64 46.73
C LYS A 631 3.15 25.31 45.96
N LYS A 632 2.94 25.33 44.64
CA LYS A 632 2.97 24.12 43.79
C LYS A 632 4.32 23.40 43.84
N LYS A 633 5.45 24.13 43.83
CA LYS A 633 6.80 23.54 43.92
C LYS A 633 7.37 23.46 45.34
N GLN A 634 6.60 23.87 46.35
CA GLN A 634 7.01 23.92 47.76
C GLN A 634 8.29 24.76 48.00
N LEU A 635 8.43 25.86 47.26
CA LEU A 635 9.58 26.78 47.39
C LEU A 635 9.37 27.76 48.56
N PRO A 636 10.47 28.24 49.21
CA PRO A 636 10.38 29.26 50.25
C PRO A 636 9.65 30.54 49.79
N LEU A 637 8.86 31.15 50.68
CA LEU A 637 7.98 32.29 50.35
C LEU A 637 8.72 33.51 49.75
N LYS A 638 10.00 33.70 50.11
CA LYS A 638 10.85 34.80 49.65
C LYS A 638 11.71 34.46 48.42
N THR A 639 11.56 33.27 47.85
CA THR A 639 12.34 32.88 46.66
C THR A 639 11.97 33.74 45.46
N SER A 640 13.00 34.37 44.87
CA SER A 640 12.89 35.14 43.63
C SER A 640 12.80 34.19 42.44
N LEU A 641 11.89 34.47 41.52
CA LEU A 641 11.58 33.61 40.38
C LEU A 641 11.83 34.34 39.06
N LYS A 642 12.37 33.63 38.07
CA LYS A 642 12.40 34.04 36.66
C LYS A 642 11.34 33.24 35.92
N ILE A 643 10.59 33.89 35.03
CA ILE A 643 9.50 33.29 34.25
C ILE A 643 9.71 33.57 32.77
N TYR A 644 9.38 32.57 31.96
CA TYR A 644 9.57 32.54 30.51
C TYR A 644 8.31 31.98 29.84
N GLU A 645 8.08 32.40 28.61
CA GLU A 645 7.04 31.89 27.72
C GLU A 645 7.64 30.85 26.79
N GLU A 646 7.04 29.68 26.73
CA GLU A 646 7.37 28.64 25.76
C GLU A 646 6.52 28.85 24.49
N ILE A 647 7.11 29.53 23.50
CA ILE A 647 6.41 29.96 22.27
C ILE A 647 6.60 28.92 21.15
N THR A 648 7.83 28.49 20.90
CA THR A 648 8.19 27.41 19.96
C THR A 648 9.41 26.65 20.51
N PRO A 649 9.79 25.48 19.96
CA PRO A 649 10.96 24.74 20.44
C PRO A 649 12.26 25.56 20.47
N TYR A 650 12.37 26.54 19.57
CA TYR A 650 13.55 27.39 19.41
C TYR A 650 13.39 28.79 20.01
N MET A 651 12.21 29.11 20.55
CA MET A 651 11.90 30.46 21.04
C MET A 651 11.26 30.41 22.41
N VAL A 652 12.10 30.62 23.43
CA VAL A 652 11.66 30.78 24.82
C VAL A 652 11.97 32.19 25.29
N LYS A 653 10.93 33.00 25.52
CA LYS A 653 11.10 34.43 25.83
C LYS A 653 10.95 34.72 27.30
N LYS A 654 11.88 35.50 27.86
CA LYS A 654 11.76 35.98 29.24
C LYS A 654 10.60 36.97 29.35
N ILE A 655 9.71 36.74 30.31
CA ILE A 655 8.58 37.62 30.56
C ILE A 655 8.86 38.54 31.76
N ALA A 656 8.59 39.83 31.58
CA ALA A 656 8.64 40.81 32.66
C ALA A 656 7.38 40.72 33.55
N SER A 657 7.55 40.21 34.76
CA SER A 657 6.47 39.89 35.71
C SER A 657 5.62 41.07 36.19
N ARG A 658 6.06 42.31 35.94
CA ARG A 658 5.34 43.55 36.27
C ARG A 658 4.17 43.87 35.34
N HIS A 659 4.12 43.25 34.16
CA HIS A 659 3.06 43.49 33.18
C HIS A 659 1.93 42.45 33.27
N THR A 660 0.86 42.69 32.52
CA THR A 660 -0.33 41.85 32.47
C THR A 660 -0.20 40.74 31.43
N PHE A 661 -1.03 39.70 31.54
CA PHE A 661 -1.10 38.62 30.55
C PHE A 661 -1.51 39.13 29.15
N ILE A 662 -2.34 40.18 29.07
CA ILE A 662 -2.71 40.84 27.80
C ILE A 662 -1.48 41.35 27.04
N LYS A 663 -0.50 41.96 27.74
CA LYS A 663 0.66 42.57 27.08
C LYS A 663 1.49 41.55 26.30
N PHE A 664 1.54 40.31 26.79
CA PHE A 664 2.27 39.21 26.14
C PHE A 664 1.38 38.35 25.24
N ASN A 665 0.12 38.77 25.02
CA ASN A 665 -0.86 38.04 24.22
C ASN A 665 -1.05 36.58 24.66
N ILE A 666 -1.04 36.32 25.98
CA ILE A 666 -1.22 34.96 26.50
C ILE A 666 -2.67 34.49 26.30
N GLN A 667 -2.82 33.27 25.79
CA GLN A 667 -4.07 32.62 25.42
C GLN A 667 -4.27 31.29 26.16
N ASN A 668 -5.41 30.63 25.92
CA ASN A 668 -5.67 29.29 26.46
C ASN A 668 -4.61 28.32 25.96
N GLY A 669 -4.10 27.47 26.84
CA GLY A 669 -3.11 26.46 26.49
C GLY A 669 -1.67 26.93 26.47
N ASP A 670 -1.40 28.23 26.70
CA ASP A 670 -0.03 28.72 26.73
C ASP A 670 0.75 28.18 27.94
N ILE A 671 2.03 27.90 27.72
CA ILE A 671 2.92 27.29 28.70
C ILE A 671 3.89 28.34 29.24
N LEU A 672 3.90 28.50 30.56
CA LEU A 672 4.85 29.34 31.27
C LEU A 672 5.86 28.47 32.02
N CYS A 673 7.13 28.64 31.68
CA CYS A 673 8.25 27.99 32.33
C CYS A 673 8.84 28.92 33.40
N PHE A 674 9.15 28.42 34.60
CA PHE A 674 9.82 29.22 35.62
C PHE A 674 10.94 28.46 36.32
N GLN A 675 11.89 29.21 36.89
CA GLN A 675 13.00 28.68 37.68
C GLN A 675 13.33 29.64 38.83
N LYS A 676 14.10 29.17 39.81
CA LYS A 676 14.71 30.03 40.82
C LYS A 676 15.64 31.05 40.16
N ALA A 677 15.61 32.30 40.60
CA ALA A 677 16.58 33.30 40.19
C ALA A 677 17.94 32.98 40.84
N LEU A 678 18.88 32.51 40.01
CA LEU A 678 20.25 32.24 40.41
C LEU A 678 21.06 33.54 40.58
N LYS A 679 21.98 33.55 41.55
CA LYS A 679 23.01 34.58 41.75
C LYS A 679 24.15 34.39 40.76
N ASN A 680 24.91 35.44 40.46
CA ASN A 680 26.01 35.38 39.50
C ASN A 680 27.09 34.34 39.86
N LYS A 681 27.36 34.12 41.15
CA LYS A 681 28.30 33.08 41.61
C LYS A 681 27.79 31.66 41.29
N GLU A 682 26.51 31.39 41.54
CA GLU A 682 25.89 30.09 41.22
C GLU A 682 25.95 29.83 39.71
N ILE A 683 25.69 30.85 38.87
CA ILE A 683 25.75 30.73 37.40
C ILE A 683 27.16 30.31 36.94
N GLN A 684 28.21 30.95 37.47
CA GLN A 684 29.60 30.62 37.15
C GLN A 684 29.96 29.19 37.57
N GLU A 685 29.45 28.72 38.70
CA GLU A 685 29.64 27.33 39.17
C GLU A 685 28.98 26.32 38.23
N TYR A 686 27.75 26.59 37.74
CA TYR A 686 27.11 25.72 36.75
C TYR A 686 27.87 25.71 35.42
N GLU A 687 28.37 26.86 34.95
CA GLU A 687 29.17 26.95 33.71
C GLU A 687 30.47 26.13 33.81
N LEU A 688 31.21 26.24 34.93
CA LEU A 688 32.41 25.44 35.17
C LEU A 688 32.12 23.93 35.22
N ALA A 689 30.94 23.55 35.74
CA ALA A 689 30.50 22.16 35.80
C ALA A 689 29.85 21.66 34.49
N SER A 690 29.85 22.46 33.42
CA SER A 690 29.15 22.16 32.15
C SER A 690 27.65 21.85 32.33
N ARG A 691 27.00 22.53 33.28
CA ARG A 691 25.57 22.40 33.59
C ARG A 691 24.78 23.60 33.07
N ILE A 692 23.52 23.36 32.73
CA ILE A 692 22.64 24.38 32.18
C ILE A 692 22.06 25.24 33.31
N SER A 693 22.25 26.56 33.23
CA SER A 693 21.84 27.51 34.28
C SER A 693 20.51 28.23 33.97
N SER A 694 20.03 28.17 32.72
CA SER A 694 18.84 28.88 32.28
C SER A 694 17.89 28.05 31.42
N ILE A 695 16.59 28.35 31.49
CA ILE A 695 15.56 27.69 30.68
C ILE A 695 15.83 27.81 29.17
N PRO A 696 16.18 28.99 28.60
CA PRO A 696 16.46 29.07 27.15
C PRO A 696 17.58 28.11 26.72
N GLN A 697 18.69 28.07 27.46
CA GLN A 697 19.80 27.13 27.21
C GLN A 697 19.35 25.66 27.34
N PHE A 698 18.40 25.36 28.23
CA PHE A 698 17.85 24.02 28.36
C PHE A 698 17.07 23.61 27.11
N TYR A 699 16.21 24.48 26.60
CA TYR A 699 15.48 24.22 25.36
C TYR A 699 16.41 24.15 24.14
N GLU A 700 17.48 24.94 24.09
CA GLU A 700 18.54 24.80 23.08
C GLU A 700 19.18 23.41 23.16
N SER A 701 19.56 22.94 24.35
CA SER A 701 20.13 21.58 24.52
C SER A 701 19.18 20.47 24.13
N LEU A 702 17.86 20.66 24.32
CA LEU A 702 16.86 19.70 23.89
C LEU A 702 16.79 19.57 22.37
N SER A 703 17.15 20.62 21.62
CA SER A 703 17.17 20.59 20.15
C SER A 703 18.38 19.85 19.57
N GLU A 704 19.41 19.65 20.40
CA GLU A 704 20.60 18.88 20.08
C GLU A 704 20.41 17.37 20.33
N ASN A 705 19.38 16.98 21.07
CA ASN A 705 19.06 15.57 21.32
C ASN A 705 18.11 15.03 20.25
N ILE A 706 18.29 13.76 19.89
CA ILE A 706 17.46 13.03 18.94
C ILE A 706 17.20 11.63 19.49
N VAL A 707 16.02 11.08 19.19
CA VAL A 707 15.79 9.65 19.37
C VAL A 707 16.20 8.97 18.09
N VAL A 708 17.16 8.05 18.18
CA VAL A 708 17.54 7.17 17.07
C VAL A 708 16.92 5.82 17.32
N LYS A 709 16.10 5.40 16.36
CA LYS A 709 15.52 4.06 16.33
C LYS A 709 16.53 3.10 15.71
N PHE A 710 16.92 2.08 16.47
CA PHE A 710 17.77 1.00 16.01
C PHE A 710 16.92 -0.20 15.64
N LYS A 711 17.17 -0.74 14.45
CA LYS A 711 16.46 -1.91 13.89
C LYS A 711 17.45 -2.94 13.40
N SER A 712 17.09 -4.22 13.52
CA SER A 712 17.87 -5.27 12.88
C SER A 712 17.73 -5.21 11.36
N LYS A 713 18.84 -5.49 10.66
CA LYS A 713 18.87 -5.69 9.21
C LYS A 713 17.95 -6.84 8.76
N PHE A 714 17.79 -7.87 9.59
CA PHE A 714 17.06 -9.09 9.21
C PHE A 714 15.57 -9.04 9.57
N GLY A 715 15.05 -7.89 10.02
CA GLY A 715 13.64 -7.70 10.34
C GLY A 715 13.14 -8.75 11.35
N TYR A 716 12.02 -9.42 11.02
CA TYR A 716 11.39 -10.44 11.86
C TYR A 716 12.24 -11.71 12.08
N ARG A 717 13.31 -11.92 11.31
CA ARG A 717 14.19 -13.09 11.43
C ARG A 717 15.25 -12.94 12.53
N ASP A 718 15.40 -11.75 13.10
CA ASP A 718 16.32 -11.50 14.20
C ASP A 718 15.57 -11.49 15.53
N PRO A 719 16.01 -12.26 16.55
CA PRO A 719 15.41 -12.19 17.89
C PRO A 719 15.62 -10.85 18.60
N LEU A 720 16.46 -9.94 18.06
CA LEU A 720 16.70 -8.64 18.66
C LEU A 720 15.50 -7.69 18.48
N PRO A 721 14.90 -7.21 19.58
CA PRO A 721 13.78 -6.26 19.50
C PRO A 721 14.25 -4.91 18.94
N GLU A 722 13.38 -4.21 18.20
CA GLU A 722 13.60 -2.80 17.87
C GLU A 722 13.64 -1.97 19.16
N PHE A 723 14.56 -1.02 19.25
CA PHE A 723 14.68 -0.16 20.41
C PHE A 723 15.09 1.26 20.02
N ASP A 724 14.77 2.20 20.91
CA ASP A 724 15.04 3.62 20.74
C ASP A 724 16.14 4.05 21.71
N LEU A 725 17.11 4.83 21.23
CA LEU A 725 18.13 5.47 22.08
C LEU A 725 18.12 6.97 21.92
N PHE A 726 18.32 7.66 23.05
CA PHE A 726 18.50 9.11 23.09
C PHE A 726 19.96 9.45 22.88
N LEU A 727 20.24 10.12 21.77
CA LEU A 727 21.58 10.50 21.37
C LEU A 727 21.65 12.00 21.14
N ASN A 728 22.80 12.62 21.45
CA ASN A 728 23.05 14.00 21.07
C ASN A 728 23.69 14.02 19.67
N LYS A 729 23.22 14.92 18.79
CA LYS A 729 23.68 15.07 17.39
C LYS A 729 25.19 15.28 17.27
N ASN A 730 25.81 15.82 18.31
CA ASN A 730 27.23 16.16 18.34
C ASN A 730 28.10 15.02 18.89
N LEU A 731 27.53 13.87 19.26
CA LEU A 731 28.32 12.73 19.74
C LEU A 731 29.11 12.06 18.61
N PRO A 732 30.39 11.72 18.84
CA PRO A 732 31.14 10.95 17.87
C PRO A 732 30.60 9.52 17.77
N PHE A 733 30.66 8.94 16.57
CA PHE A 733 30.11 7.60 16.26
C PHE A 733 30.58 6.52 17.25
N LYS A 734 31.85 6.56 17.69
CA LYS A 734 32.39 5.60 18.67
C LYS A 734 31.63 5.59 20.00
N VAL A 735 31.16 6.75 20.45
CA VAL A 735 30.39 6.87 21.69
C VAL A 735 28.97 6.34 21.49
N VAL A 736 28.36 6.62 20.34
CA VAL A 736 27.06 6.08 19.95
C VAL A 736 27.11 4.54 19.90
N ALA A 737 28.11 3.98 19.22
CA ALA A 737 28.24 2.54 19.06
C ALA A 737 28.46 1.82 20.40
N ASN A 738 29.23 2.42 21.32
CA ASN A 738 29.37 1.90 22.69
C ASN A 738 28.06 1.94 23.49
N GLN A 739 27.23 2.97 23.31
CA GLN A 739 25.93 3.06 23.97
C GLN A 739 24.95 2.00 23.45
N VAL A 740 24.98 1.72 22.15
CA VAL A 740 24.21 0.64 21.53
C VAL A 740 24.66 -0.74 22.04
N ALA A 741 25.98 -0.97 22.06
CA ALA A 741 26.59 -2.18 22.60
C ALA A 741 26.18 -2.42 24.07
N ALA A 742 26.22 -1.37 24.89
CA ALA A 742 25.80 -1.43 26.29
C ALA A 742 24.29 -1.68 26.44
N HIS A 743 23.45 -1.10 25.58
CA HIS A 743 22.00 -1.30 25.61
C HIS A 743 21.62 -2.75 25.25
N LEU A 744 22.27 -3.31 24.24
CA LEU A 744 22.05 -4.68 23.78
C LEU A 744 22.76 -5.74 24.64
N ASN A 745 23.65 -5.32 25.54
CA ASN A 745 24.54 -6.20 26.30
C ASN A 745 25.38 -7.12 25.39
N VAL A 746 25.91 -6.56 24.30
CA VAL A 746 26.72 -7.25 23.29
C VAL A 746 28.05 -6.51 23.09
N ASP A 747 29.11 -7.24 22.74
CA ASP A 747 30.40 -6.64 22.37
C ASP A 747 30.26 -5.78 21.10
N LEU A 748 30.85 -4.59 21.11
CA LEU A 748 30.91 -3.67 19.97
C LEU A 748 31.42 -4.37 18.69
N LEU A 749 32.36 -5.32 18.80
CA LEU A 749 32.92 -6.04 17.65
C LEU A 749 31.91 -6.95 16.93
N ARG A 750 30.77 -7.25 17.56
CA ARG A 750 29.68 -8.04 16.98
C ARG A 750 28.58 -7.18 16.37
N LEU A 751 28.70 -5.85 16.44
CA LEU A 751 27.73 -4.92 15.88
C LEU A 751 28.25 -4.34 14.57
N HIS A 752 27.42 -4.40 13.54
CA HIS A 752 27.66 -3.74 12.26
C HIS A 752 26.55 -2.73 12.00
N PHE A 753 26.92 -1.46 11.88
CA PHE A 753 25.99 -0.36 11.64
C PHE A 753 25.92 -0.07 10.14
N ILE A 754 24.71 0.18 9.64
CA ILE A 754 24.45 0.54 8.25
C ILE A 754 23.89 1.96 8.22
N LEU A 755 24.46 2.82 7.37
CA LEU A 755 23.90 4.15 7.10
C LEU A 755 22.72 4.03 6.15
N VAL A 756 21.59 4.56 6.59
CA VAL A 756 20.35 4.66 5.82
C VAL A 756 19.99 6.13 5.65
N ASP A 757 19.53 6.49 4.46
CA ASP A 757 19.00 7.83 4.20
C ASP A 757 17.57 8.01 4.76
N SER A 758 17.00 9.21 4.61
CA SER A 758 15.63 9.51 5.06
C SER A 758 14.55 8.67 4.37
N SER A 759 14.91 7.98 3.28
CA SER A 759 14.10 7.01 2.53
C SER A 759 14.56 5.57 2.77
N GLY A 760 15.29 5.29 3.86
CA GLY A 760 15.69 3.93 4.24
C GLY A 760 16.63 3.22 3.26
N LYS A 761 17.08 3.88 2.19
CA LYS A 761 18.05 3.32 1.24
C LYS A 761 19.45 3.40 1.84
N LYS A 762 20.24 2.38 1.56
CA LYS A 762 21.65 2.36 1.91
C LYS A 762 22.30 3.54 1.20
N ARG A 763 22.94 4.43 1.96
CA ARG A 763 23.94 5.32 1.34
C ARG A 763 25.12 4.44 0.98
N GLU A 764 25.39 4.31 -0.31
CA GLU A 764 26.62 3.70 -0.82
C GLU A 764 27.86 4.38 -0.24
#